data_AF-A0A081C219-F1
#
_entry.id   AF-A0A081C219-F1
#
_cell.length_a   1.000
_cell.length_b   1.000
_cell.length_c   1.000
_cell.angle_alpha   90.00
_cell.angle_beta   90.00
_cell.angle_gamma   90.00
#
_symmetry.space_group_name_H-M   'P 1'
#
loop_
_entity.id
_entity.type
_entity.pdbx_description
1 polymer ?
#
loop_
_entity_poly.entity_id
_entity_poly.type
_entity_poly.pdbx_seq_one_letter_code
_entity_poly.pdbx_strand_id
1 'polypeptide(L)'
;MIDATSYAELLQEVQALRKTVEALTVEINARHRITLHPVHTLPFLGQSVTIVAKVTNDLGTPRVDIPVTFVATWGRLRTADGYTFEQGNTVTARTGVDGTVRVTLMSPTSEDLWDVQQDALETMLRLLDPDAGTPHDTEASLQEMARQYRWEANIQFRRAVDIYFRDFRHSLLDTINFRDYMQTWAYFDSTVIAYVREGEPKDTLATSVQGTATLTLRFKDWLGPWLQTYLELSGSESSLGEDLQSVKQQSKEAGVLINGVYDRIRDFVTSQRGLAGEYIGQKVAETSIRDFLDSGIDDLPVDTRVSLFPALEVVSSTIATTGVNVLKGLGQARADLRQELNTKIGQIDTKSISALKERVEGLESQFSEKIDRSELNNLLVNSVAFAEFQVQINALLESKVDTATFTQFQTNMSALLANKVDIPIFTQFQTELNNSLKNKVDSVTFSEFSITSKRDMDALQEQVEKFQPQLAGKVDRADFDRGLASKLDTTRFERFQAQVDDSLKNKVDTATFTQFQTDVNKSLERKVDSTTFNEFSNTVNRNMGALKEQVEKFQPQLAGKVDRTDFDRGLASKLDTTRFEEFQTQINDSLKSKVDTVTFNRFQTDVNNSLKNKVDIVTFTQFKTDLSKTIDEKMNTVTFTSFQTEVMNSLDNKVNTDTFSQFQNNVNISLRSKVNSATFNQLSQTINSQMGTLQNKIDRLPPDIFRLNP
;
A
#
# COMPACT_ATOMS: atom_id res chain seq x y z
N MET A 1 -51.10 -12.87 -90.23
CA MET A 1 -50.93 -11.40 -90.17
C MET A 1 -51.06 -11.02 -88.71
N ILE A 2 -49.95 -10.66 -88.06
CA ILE A 2 -50.02 -10.02 -86.74
C ILE A 2 -50.61 -8.63 -87.01
N ASP A 3 -51.72 -8.33 -86.35
CA ASP A 3 -52.45 -7.06 -86.48
C ASP A 3 -51.48 -5.89 -86.21
N ALA A 4 -51.46 -4.91 -87.11
CA ALA A 4 -50.59 -3.74 -87.00
C ALA A 4 -50.79 -2.99 -85.68
N THR A 5 -51.99 -3.11 -85.10
CA THR A 5 -52.36 -2.56 -83.79
C THR A 5 -51.60 -3.26 -82.66
N SER A 6 -51.50 -4.60 -82.70
CA SER A 6 -50.78 -5.40 -81.70
C SER A 6 -49.26 -5.16 -81.74
N TYR A 7 -48.71 -4.87 -82.92
CA TYR A 7 -47.29 -4.51 -83.07
C TYR A 7 -46.97 -3.13 -82.47
N ALA A 8 -47.88 -2.16 -82.61
CA ALA A 8 -47.69 -0.81 -82.07
C ALA A 8 -47.74 -0.79 -80.53
N GLU A 9 -48.67 -1.53 -79.92
CA GLU A 9 -48.77 -1.67 -78.45
C GLU A 9 -47.52 -2.33 -77.86
N LEU A 10 -47.04 -3.40 -78.49
CA LEU A 10 -45.82 -4.10 -78.06
C LEU A 10 -44.58 -3.18 -78.15
N LEU A 11 -44.51 -2.32 -79.17
CA LEU A 11 -43.42 -1.36 -79.32
C LEU A 11 -43.44 -0.29 -78.22
N GLN A 12 -44.64 0.17 -77.84
CA GLN A 12 -44.83 1.14 -76.76
C GLN A 12 -44.48 0.55 -75.39
N GLU A 13 -44.85 -0.71 -75.15
CA GLU A 13 -44.50 -1.43 -73.92
C GLU A 13 -43.00 -1.68 -73.80
N VAL A 14 -42.33 -2.08 -74.90
CA VAL A 14 -40.86 -2.23 -74.93
C VAL A 14 -40.15 -0.89 -74.70
N GLN A 15 -40.68 0.23 -75.20
CA GLN A 15 -40.12 1.56 -74.94
C GLN A 15 -40.31 1.99 -73.47
N ALA A 16 -41.46 1.69 -72.87
CA ALA A 16 -41.72 1.94 -71.46
C ALA A 16 -40.77 1.12 -70.57
N LEU A 17 -40.61 -0.18 -70.88
CA LEU A 17 -39.66 -1.05 -70.19
C LEU A 17 -38.22 -0.55 -70.31
N ARG A 18 -37.79 -0.10 -71.50
CA ARG A 18 -36.45 0.49 -71.68
C ARG A 18 -36.23 1.70 -70.79
N LYS A 19 -37.22 2.61 -70.71
CA LYS A 19 -37.13 3.78 -69.82
C LYS A 19 -37.05 3.38 -68.35
N THR A 20 -37.83 2.38 -67.92
CA THR A 20 -37.79 1.88 -66.55
C THR A 20 -36.45 1.21 -66.24
N VAL A 21 -35.91 0.42 -67.16
CA VAL A 21 -34.60 -0.22 -67.00
C VAL A 21 -33.48 0.82 -66.99
N GLU A 22 -33.52 1.85 -67.83
CA GLU A 22 -32.58 2.97 -67.81
C GLU A 22 -32.65 3.74 -66.49
N ALA A 23 -33.86 4.04 -66.00
CA ALA A 23 -34.06 4.71 -64.71
C ALA A 23 -33.54 3.88 -63.53
N LEU A 24 -33.83 2.57 -63.51
CA LEU A 24 -33.31 1.64 -62.51
C LEU A 24 -31.80 1.49 -62.60
N THR A 25 -31.23 1.47 -63.81
CA THR A 25 -29.78 1.40 -64.02
C THR A 25 -29.08 2.66 -63.49
N VAL A 26 -29.69 3.83 -63.64
CA VAL A 26 -29.20 5.09 -63.04
C VAL A 26 -29.27 5.04 -61.51
N GLU A 27 -30.37 4.56 -60.93
CA GLU A 27 -30.55 4.39 -59.48
C GLU A 27 -29.56 3.38 -58.88
N ILE A 28 -29.38 2.23 -59.52
CA ILE A 28 -28.43 1.19 -59.12
C ILE A 28 -26.99 1.72 -59.23
N ASN A 29 -26.64 2.43 -60.31
CA ASN A 29 -25.32 3.04 -60.44
C ASN A 29 -25.08 4.22 -59.49
N ALA A 30 -26.13 4.83 -58.95
CA ALA A 30 -26.04 5.87 -57.93
C ALA A 30 -25.76 5.30 -56.54
N ARG A 31 -26.01 4.00 -56.30
CA ARG A 31 -25.71 3.37 -55.01
C ARG A 31 -24.22 3.20 -54.80
N HIS A 32 -23.81 3.39 -53.55
CA HIS A 32 -22.42 3.27 -53.14
C HIS A 32 -22.26 2.01 -52.30
N ARG A 33 -21.41 1.09 -52.78
CA ARG A 33 -20.94 -0.04 -51.98
C ARG A 33 -19.65 0.35 -51.28
N ILE A 34 -19.70 0.34 -49.96
CA ILE A 34 -18.53 0.56 -49.10
C ILE A 34 -18.12 -0.77 -48.46
N THR A 35 -16.81 -1.02 -48.39
CA THR A 35 -16.23 -2.12 -47.60
C THR A 35 -15.16 -1.58 -46.66
N LEU A 36 -15.00 -2.21 -45.50
CA LEU A 36 -14.00 -1.87 -44.49
C LEU A 36 -13.04 -3.05 -44.31
N HIS A 37 -11.74 -2.75 -44.33
CA HIS A 37 -10.70 -3.74 -44.11
C HIS A 37 -9.64 -3.18 -43.15
N PRO A 38 -9.41 -3.81 -41.99
CA PRO A 38 -8.30 -3.44 -41.14
C PRO A 38 -6.98 -3.99 -41.71
N VAL A 39 -5.89 -3.26 -41.53
CA VAL A 39 -4.54 -3.73 -41.88
C VAL A 39 -4.08 -4.85 -40.93
N HIS A 40 -4.49 -4.78 -39.66
CA HIS A 40 -4.19 -5.79 -38.63
C HIS A 40 -5.50 -6.29 -37.99
N THR A 41 -5.65 -7.61 -37.87
CA THR A 41 -6.92 -8.25 -37.45
C THR A 41 -6.99 -8.57 -35.96
N LEU A 42 -5.85 -8.72 -35.29
CA LEU A 42 -5.75 -9.06 -33.86
C LEU A 42 -4.82 -8.07 -33.12
N PRO A 43 -5.20 -6.79 -33.04
CA PRO A 43 -4.37 -5.78 -32.37
C PRO A 43 -4.34 -6.01 -30.85
N PHE A 44 -3.24 -5.61 -30.22
CA PHE A 44 -3.15 -5.43 -28.77
C PHE A 44 -3.65 -4.04 -28.37
N LEU A 45 -4.16 -3.89 -27.15
CA LEU A 45 -4.52 -2.61 -26.56
C LEU A 45 -3.35 -1.61 -26.72
N GLY A 46 -3.63 -0.46 -27.31
CA GLY A 46 -2.65 0.59 -27.59
C GLY A 46 -1.87 0.47 -28.89
N GLN A 47 -2.04 -0.59 -29.68
CA GLN A 47 -1.61 -0.59 -31.08
C GLN A 47 -2.58 0.23 -31.94
N SER A 48 -2.03 1.07 -32.81
CA SER A 48 -2.83 1.82 -33.78
C SER A 48 -3.24 0.91 -34.95
N VAL A 49 -4.53 0.94 -35.33
CA VAL A 49 -5.04 0.11 -36.43
C VAL A 49 -5.47 0.99 -37.59
N THR A 50 -4.78 0.87 -38.72
CA THR A 50 -5.24 1.49 -39.97
C THR A 50 -6.41 0.68 -40.53
N ILE A 51 -7.52 1.36 -40.80
CA ILE A 51 -8.71 0.83 -41.46
C ILE A 51 -8.80 1.48 -42.83
N VAL A 52 -8.85 0.64 -43.86
CA VAL A 52 -9.03 1.06 -45.25
C VAL A 52 -10.50 0.88 -45.61
N ALA A 53 -11.17 1.97 -45.96
CA ALA A 53 -12.47 1.91 -46.59
C ALA A 53 -12.32 1.99 -48.11
N LYS A 54 -13.05 1.16 -48.83
CA LYS A 54 -13.13 1.21 -50.30
C LYS A 54 -14.56 1.48 -50.72
N VAL A 55 -14.76 2.53 -51.51
CA VAL A 55 -16.06 2.92 -52.05
C VAL A 55 -16.08 2.62 -53.55
N THR A 56 -17.09 1.84 -53.95
CA THR A 56 -17.31 1.42 -55.34
C THR A 56 -18.77 1.61 -55.72
N ASN A 57 -19.07 1.64 -57.01
CA ASN A 57 -20.44 1.41 -57.47
C ASN A 57 -20.75 -0.10 -57.50
N ASP A 58 -21.98 -0.46 -57.88
CA ASP A 58 -22.43 -1.86 -57.98
C ASP A 58 -21.65 -2.69 -59.01
N LEU A 59 -20.94 -2.05 -59.94
CA LEU A 59 -20.03 -2.68 -60.90
C LEU A 59 -18.60 -2.87 -60.38
N GLY A 60 -18.32 -2.48 -59.13
CA GLY A 60 -17.00 -2.58 -58.51
C GLY A 60 -15.99 -1.51 -58.95
N THR A 61 -16.42 -0.52 -59.74
CA THR A 61 -15.55 0.59 -60.14
C THR A 61 -15.36 1.58 -58.98
N PRO A 62 -14.13 2.03 -58.70
CA PRO A 62 -13.87 2.97 -57.61
C PRO A 62 -14.58 4.31 -57.77
N ARG A 63 -15.04 4.88 -56.65
CA ARG A 63 -15.66 6.21 -56.62
C ARG A 63 -14.71 7.21 -55.96
N VAL A 64 -14.30 8.21 -56.72
CA VAL A 64 -13.32 9.24 -56.32
C VAL A 64 -14.04 10.43 -55.65
N ASP A 65 -13.37 11.05 -54.68
CA ASP A 65 -13.82 12.27 -53.99
C ASP A 65 -15.18 12.14 -53.30
N ILE A 66 -15.48 10.94 -52.81
CA ILE A 66 -16.70 10.67 -52.05
C ILE A 66 -16.44 10.89 -50.56
N PRO A 67 -17.25 11.71 -49.87
CA PRO A 67 -17.12 11.87 -48.42
C PRO A 67 -17.60 10.60 -47.70
N VAL A 68 -16.73 10.07 -46.86
CA VAL A 68 -17.00 8.93 -45.97
C VAL A 68 -16.81 9.41 -44.54
N THR A 69 -17.86 9.26 -43.74
CA THR A 69 -17.76 9.56 -42.31
C THR A 69 -17.66 8.26 -41.53
N PHE A 70 -16.73 8.23 -40.59
CA PHE A 70 -16.43 7.11 -39.72
C PHE A 70 -16.86 7.44 -38.30
N VAL A 71 -17.45 6.47 -37.61
CA VAL A 71 -17.81 6.57 -36.19
C VAL A 71 -17.29 5.33 -35.49
N ALA A 72 -16.55 5.52 -34.40
CA ALA A 72 -16.10 4.43 -33.53
C ALA A 72 -16.92 4.40 -32.25
N THR A 73 -17.39 3.22 -31.84
CA THR A 73 -18.06 3.03 -30.53
C THR A 73 -17.07 3.13 -29.36
N TRP A 74 -15.80 2.82 -29.63
CA TRP A 74 -14.70 2.90 -28.66
C TRP A 74 -13.40 3.26 -29.40
N GLY A 75 -12.58 4.11 -28.80
CA GLY A 75 -11.35 4.62 -29.41
C GLY A 75 -11.53 5.92 -30.18
N ARG A 76 -10.40 6.49 -30.60
CA ARG A 76 -10.32 7.73 -31.38
C ARG A 76 -9.93 7.40 -32.82
N LEU A 77 -10.63 7.99 -33.76
CA LEU A 77 -10.30 7.92 -35.17
C LEU A 77 -9.44 9.13 -35.53
N ARG A 78 -8.41 8.90 -36.34
CA ARG A 78 -7.54 9.93 -36.91
C ARG A 78 -7.47 9.75 -38.41
N THR A 79 -7.67 10.84 -39.15
CA THR A 79 -7.47 10.87 -40.60
C THR A 79 -6.60 12.05 -40.98
N ALA A 80 -5.90 11.94 -42.09
CA ALA A 80 -5.13 13.01 -42.69
C ALA A 80 -5.70 13.31 -44.07
N ASP A 81 -6.19 14.52 -44.27
CA ASP A 81 -6.57 15.04 -45.59
C ASP A 81 -5.62 16.20 -45.92
N GLY A 82 -4.65 15.93 -46.80
CA GLY A 82 -3.56 16.87 -47.10
C GLY A 82 -2.72 17.23 -45.87
N TYR A 83 -2.76 18.50 -45.45
CA TYR A 83 -2.02 19.03 -44.29
C TYR A 83 -2.87 19.16 -43.02
N THR A 84 -4.16 18.82 -43.08
CA THR A 84 -5.07 18.88 -41.94
C THR A 84 -5.31 17.49 -41.37
N PHE A 85 -5.18 17.39 -40.04
CA PHE A 85 -5.53 16.19 -39.29
C PHE A 85 -6.86 16.40 -38.60
N GLU A 86 -7.80 15.49 -38.82
CA GLU A 86 -9.02 15.41 -38.01
C GLU A 86 -8.87 14.24 -37.03
N GLN A 87 -9.28 14.46 -35.78
CA GLN A 87 -9.25 13.47 -34.72
C GLN A 87 -10.52 13.56 -33.87
N GLY A 88 -11.09 12.40 -33.54
CA GLY A 88 -12.23 12.29 -32.63
C GLY A 88 -12.91 10.93 -32.74
N ASN A 89 -14.02 10.73 -32.05
CA ASN A 89 -14.81 9.50 -32.18
C ASN A 89 -15.60 9.46 -33.50
N THR A 90 -15.63 10.58 -34.21
CA THR A 90 -16.22 10.74 -35.54
C THR A 90 -15.29 11.59 -36.39
N VAL A 91 -14.95 11.12 -37.58
CA VAL A 91 -14.12 11.86 -38.56
C VAL A 91 -14.70 11.69 -39.95
N THR A 92 -14.54 12.70 -40.81
CA THR A 92 -14.96 12.59 -42.22
C THR A 92 -13.75 12.75 -43.13
N ALA A 93 -13.62 11.87 -44.11
CA ALA A 93 -12.53 11.91 -45.07
C ALA A 93 -13.04 11.56 -46.47
N ARG A 94 -12.36 12.06 -47.49
CA ARG A 94 -12.73 11.86 -48.89
C ARG A 94 -11.93 10.73 -49.53
N THR A 95 -12.56 9.97 -50.42
CA THR A 95 -11.87 8.90 -51.15
C THR A 95 -10.88 9.44 -52.17
N GLY A 96 -9.72 8.79 -52.27
CA GLY A 96 -8.72 9.08 -53.28
C GLY A 96 -9.10 8.57 -54.68
N VAL A 97 -8.15 8.67 -55.62
CA VAL A 97 -8.33 8.28 -57.02
C VAL A 97 -8.63 6.79 -57.22
N ASP A 98 -8.26 5.94 -56.27
CA ASP A 98 -8.52 4.51 -56.25
C ASP A 98 -9.80 4.14 -55.47
N GLY A 99 -10.59 5.15 -55.09
CA GLY A 99 -11.80 5.03 -54.30
C GLY A 99 -11.57 4.58 -52.86
N THR A 100 -10.33 4.69 -52.36
CA THR A 100 -10.00 4.30 -50.98
C THR A 100 -9.81 5.51 -50.09
N VAL A 101 -10.06 5.32 -48.79
CA VAL A 101 -9.73 6.28 -47.73
C VAL A 101 -9.21 5.50 -46.53
N ARG A 102 -8.23 6.08 -45.82
CA ARG A 102 -7.58 5.45 -44.67
C ARG A 102 -7.89 6.25 -43.41
N VAL A 103 -8.31 5.55 -42.37
CA VAL A 103 -8.49 6.11 -41.03
C VAL A 103 -7.74 5.24 -40.03
N THR A 104 -7.07 5.86 -39.07
CA THR A 104 -6.38 5.15 -38.00
C THR A 104 -7.25 5.15 -36.74
N LEU A 105 -7.55 3.96 -36.23
CA LEU A 105 -8.19 3.78 -34.93
C LEU A 105 -7.11 3.66 -33.85
N MET A 106 -7.23 4.47 -32.82
CA MET A 106 -6.33 4.55 -31.67
C MET A 106 -7.10 4.28 -30.38
N SER A 107 -6.43 3.73 -29.37
CA SER A 107 -7.03 3.52 -28.05
C SER A 107 -7.35 4.86 -27.38
N PRO A 108 -8.47 4.98 -26.65
CA PRO A 108 -8.86 6.23 -26.03
C PRO A 108 -8.15 6.40 -24.68
N THR A 109 -7.06 7.16 -24.65
CA THR A 109 -6.34 7.53 -23.42
C THR A 109 -6.72 8.94 -22.97
N SER A 110 -6.54 9.22 -21.67
CA SER A 110 -6.74 10.54 -21.05
C SER A 110 -5.77 11.59 -21.61
N GLU A 111 -4.60 11.13 -22.04
CA GLU A 111 -3.53 11.91 -22.64
C GLU A 111 -3.05 11.18 -23.90
N ASP A 112 -2.84 11.91 -24.99
CA ASP A 112 -2.33 11.33 -26.23
C ASP A 112 -0.85 10.95 -26.05
N LEU A 113 -0.48 9.75 -26.48
CA LEU A 113 0.92 9.32 -26.51
C LEU A 113 1.67 10.16 -27.54
N TRP A 114 2.87 10.60 -27.18
CA TRP A 114 3.79 11.18 -28.17
C TRP A 114 4.24 10.11 -29.16
N ASP A 115 4.59 10.50 -30.39
CA ASP A 115 5.00 9.54 -31.43
C ASP A 115 6.09 8.57 -30.94
N VAL A 116 7.09 9.07 -30.21
CA VAL A 116 8.18 8.24 -29.66
C VAL A 116 7.68 7.27 -28.56
N GLN A 117 6.65 7.65 -27.80
CA GLN A 117 6.04 6.78 -26.79
C GLN A 117 5.19 5.70 -27.45
N GLN A 118 4.42 6.07 -28.48
CA GLN A 118 3.63 5.14 -29.29
C GLN A 118 4.55 4.12 -29.97
N ASP A 119 5.64 4.57 -30.60
CA ASP A 119 6.62 3.69 -31.25
C ASP A 119 7.28 2.73 -30.24
N ALA A 120 7.64 3.23 -29.04
CA ALA A 120 8.23 2.42 -27.99
C ALA A 120 7.25 1.35 -27.48
N LEU A 121 5.98 1.71 -27.28
CA LEU A 121 4.93 0.78 -26.88
C LEU A 121 4.70 -0.28 -27.96
N GLU A 122 4.50 0.13 -29.22
CA GLU A 122 4.27 -0.80 -30.31
C GLU A 122 5.46 -1.75 -30.53
N THR A 123 6.69 -1.27 -30.34
CA THR A 123 7.89 -2.11 -30.40
C THR A 123 7.86 -3.22 -29.35
N MET A 124 7.44 -2.90 -28.12
CA MET A 124 7.30 -3.90 -27.06
C MET A 124 6.13 -4.85 -27.31
N LEU A 125 4.99 -4.34 -27.82
CA LEU A 125 3.83 -5.18 -28.14
C LEU A 125 4.09 -6.17 -29.29
N ARG A 126 5.06 -5.89 -30.17
CA ARG A 126 5.51 -6.86 -31.19
C ARG A 126 6.25 -8.07 -30.61
N LEU A 127 6.66 -8.03 -29.34
CA LEU A 127 7.23 -9.20 -28.65
C LEU A 127 6.14 -10.22 -28.30
N LEU A 128 4.89 -9.78 -28.15
CA LEU A 128 3.76 -10.63 -27.82
C LEU A 128 3.30 -11.40 -29.06
N ASP A 129 2.93 -12.66 -28.88
CA ASP A 129 2.37 -13.47 -29.95
C ASP A 129 0.89 -13.09 -30.20
N PRO A 130 0.54 -12.51 -31.36
CA PRO A 130 -0.83 -12.14 -31.68
C PRO A 130 -1.75 -13.35 -31.84
N ASP A 131 -1.21 -14.55 -32.07
CA ASP A 131 -1.98 -15.80 -32.25
C ASP A 131 -2.07 -16.62 -30.95
N ALA A 132 -1.40 -16.20 -29.88
CA ALA A 132 -1.47 -16.84 -28.56
C ALA A 132 -2.93 -16.98 -28.09
N GLY A 133 -3.33 -18.22 -27.78
CA GLY A 133 -4.68 -18.57 -27.34
C GLY A 133 -4.99 -18.05 -25.94
N THR A 134 -3.98 -18.04 -25.08
CA THR A 134 -4.03 -17.50 -23.71
C THR A 134 -2.81 -16.63 -23.43
N PRO A 135 -2.85 -15.75 -22.42
CA PRO A 135 -1.67 -14.99 -22.02
C PRO A 135 -0.52 -15.85 -21.52
N HIS A 136 -0.79 -17.02 -20.95
CA HIS A 136 0.24 -17.97 -20.55
C HIS A 136 1.12 -18.43 -21.71
N ASP A 137 0.55 -18.60 -22.91
CA ASP A 137 1.30 -18.99 -24.12
C ASP A 137 2.35 -17.94 -24.53
N THR A 138 2.25 -16.70 -24.05
CA THR A 138 3.19 -15.60 -24.33
C THR A 138 3.85 -15.04 -23.06
N GLU A 139 3.83 -15.79 -21.96
CA GLU A 139 4.33 -15.35 -20.66
C GLU A 139 5.80 -14.88 -20.71
N ALA A 140 6.67 -15.58 -21.44
CA ALA A 140 8.08 -15.18 -21.57
C ALA A 140 8.23 -13.77 -22.15
N SER A 141 7.38 -13.40 -23.12
CA SER A 141 7.37 -12.05 -23.71
C SER A 141 6.80 -11.02 -22.73
N LEU A 142 5.77 -11.38 -21.95
CA LEU A 142 5.23 -10.51 -20.88
C LEU A 142 6.28 -10.24 -19.78
N GLN A 143 7.04 -11.26 -19.39
CA GLN A 143 8.17 -11.13 -18.45
C GLN A 143 9.24 -10.20 -19.02
N GLU A 144 9.58 -10.34 -20.29
CA GLU A 144 10.55 -9.46 -20.94
C GLU A 144 10.05 -8.02 -20.98
N MET A 145 8.78 -7.79 -21.33
CA MET A 145 8.17 -6.46 -21.24
C MET A 145 8.25 -5.88 -19.82
N ALA A 146 8.02 -6.68 -18.77
CA ALA A 146 8.18 -6.24 -17.38
C ALA A 146 9.63 -5.85 -17.04
N ARG A 147 10.63 -6.62 -17.50
CA ARG A 147 12.06 -6.26 -17.36
C ARG A 147 12.39 -4.97 -18.11
N GLN A 148 11.92 -4.84 -19.35
CA GLN A 148 12.11 -3.64 -20.16
C GLN A 148 11.45 -2.40 -19.54
N TYR A 149 10.30 -2.55 -18.88
CA TYR A 149 9.64 -1.48 -18.14
C TYR A 149 10.47 -1.01 -16.95
N ARG A 150 11.14 -1.92 -16.23
CA ARG A 150 12.02 -1.60 -15.09
C ARG A 150 13.34 -0.97 -15.52
N TRP A 151 13.79 -1.24 -16.74
CA TRP A 151 15.07 -0.75 -17.22
C TRP A 151 15.11 0.79 -17.31
N GLU A 152 16.22 1.39 -16.89
CA GLU A 152 16.35 2.85 -16.79
C GLU A 152 16.25 3.54 -18.15
N ALA A 153 16.86 2.96 -19.19
CA ALA A 153 16.92 3.53 -20.53
C ALA A 153 15.53 3.66 -21.20
N ASN A 154 14.56 2.82 -20.83
CA ASN A 154 13.26 2.74 -21.49
C ASN A 154 12.21 3.70 -20.91
N ILE A 155 12.57 4.98 -20.78
CA ILE A 155 11.69 6.00 -20.20
C ILE A 155 10.39 6.17 -21.02
N GLN A 156 10.48 6.12 -22.36
CA GLN A 156 9.32 6.35 -23.23
C GLN A 156 8.32 5.20 -23.17
N PHE A 157 8.81 3.95 -23.19
CA PHE A 157 7.97 2.79 -22.98
C PHE A 157 7.28 2.82 -21.61
N ARG A 158 8.05 3.09 -20.54
CA ARG A 158 7.50 3.20 -19.18
C ARG A 158 6.41 4.26 -19.07
N ARG A 159 6.61 5.46 -19.66
CA ARG A 159 5.58 6.51 -19.69
C ARG A 159 4.34 6.09 -20.45
N ALA A 160 4.49 5.41 -21.58
CA ALA A 160 3.35 4.88 -22.33
C ALA A 160 2.54 3.90 -21.48
N VAL A 161 3.21 2.91 -20.87
CA VAL A 161 2.57 1.93 -19.98
C VAL A 161 1.89 2.60 -18.79
N ASP A 162 2.51 3.63 -18.19
CA ASP A 162 1.94 4.37 -17.06
C ASP A 162 0.64 5.11 -17.42
N ILE A 163 0.50 5.62 -18.65
CA ILE A 163 -0.74 6.21 -19.14
C ILE A 163 -1.82 5.14 -19.24
N TYR A 164 -1.52 3.99 -19.85
CA TYR A 164 -2.48 2.88 -19.93
C TYR A 164 -2.84 2.34 -18.55
N PHE A 165 -1.86 2.20 -17.66
CA PHE A 165 -2.10 1.79 -16.29
C PHE A 165 -3.03 2.77 -15.57
N ARG A 166 -2.79 4.07 -15.66
CA ARG A 166 -3.64 5.10 -15.05
C ARG A 166 -5.09 5.02 -15.54
N ASP A 167 -5.27 4.85 -16.85
CA ASP A 167 -6.58 4.94 -17.49
C ASP A 167 -7.38 3.64 -17.41
N PHE A 168 -6.71 2.49 -17.44
CA PHE A 168 -7.34 1.16 -17.50
C PHE A 168 -7.20 0.34 -16.21
N ARG A 169 -6.47 0.80 -15.17
CA ARG A 169 -6.38 0.09 -13.88
C ARG A 169 -7.75 -0.20 -13.25
N HIS A 170 -8.72 0.69 -13.43
CA HIS A 170 -10.01 0.57 -12.73
C HIS A 170 -10.80 -0.65 -13.22
N SER A 171 -10.67 -1.01 -14.51
CA SER A 171 -11.23 -2.26 -15.04
C SER A 171 -10.46 -3.52 -14.60
N LEU A 172 -9.22 -3.37 -14.15
CA LEU A 172 -8.38 -4.47 -13.64
C LEU A 172 -8.61 -4.75 -12.15
N LEU A 173 -9.20 -3.81 -11.41
CA LEU A 173 -9.43 -3.89 -9.96
C LEU A 173 -10.89 -4.20 -9.62
N ASP A 174 -11.75 -4.42 -10.61
CA ASP A 174 -13.17 -4.70 -10.37
C ASP A 174 -13.34 -6.12 -9.80
N THR A 175 -13.70 -6.17 -8.52
CA THR A 175 -13.39 -7.25 -7.55
C THR A 175 -14.47 -8.33 -7.46
N ILE A 176 -15.45 -8.32 -8.36
CA ILE A 176 -16.61 -9.23 -8.27
C ILE A 176 -16.22 -10.67 -8.68
N ASN A 177 -15.13 -10.86 -9.44
CA ASN A 177 -14.54 -12.17 -9.71
C ASN A 177 -13.02 -12.08 -9.65
N PHE A 178 -12.37 -12.90 -8.80
CA PHE A 178 -10.93 -13.13 -8.89
C PHE A 178 -10.66 -13.77 -10.26
N ARG A 179 -10.21 -12.97 -11.22
CA ARG A 179 -9.86 -13.43 -12.55
C ARG A 179 -8.37 -13.70 -12.56
N ASP A 180 -7.98 -14.96 -12.78
CA ASP A 180 -6.61 -15.27 -13.19
C ASP A 180 -6.42 -14.72 -14.61
N TYR A 181 -5.64 -13.64 -14.73
CA TYR A 181 -5.45 -12.97 -16.01
C TYR A 181 -4.68 -13.85 -16.99
N MET A 182 -3.95 -14.87 -16.51
CA MET A 182 -3.14 -15.73 -17.37
C MET A 182 -3.95 -16.80 -18.13
N GLN A 183 -5.18 -17.08 -17.69
CA GLN A 183 -6.01 -18.16 -18.28
C GLN A 183 -6.74 -17.75 -19.55
N THR A 184 -7.13 -16.48 -19.69
CA THR A 184 -7.97 -16.03 -20.82
C THR A 184 -7.82 -14.54 -21.07
N TRP A 185 -7.50 -14.18 -22.32
CA TRP A 185 -7.44 -12.80 -22.78
C TRP A 185 -8.74 -12.03 -22.45
N ALA A 186 -8.58 -10.81 -21.94
CA ALA A 186 -9.64 -9.82 -21.97
C ALA A 186 -9.58 -9.04 -23.30
N TYR A 187 -10.69 -8.46 -23.71
CA TYR A 187 -10.80 -7.75 -24.98
C TYR A 187 -11.54 -6.43 -24.83
N PHE A 188 -11.08 -5.43 -25.57
CA PHE A 188 -11.84 -4.21 -25.84
C PHE A 188 -12.40 -4.28 -27.26
N ASP A 189 -13.72 -4.27 -27.37
CA ASP A 189 -14.40 -4.32 -28.66
C ASP A 189 -14.67 -2.90 -29.17
N SER A 190 -14.15 -2.58 -30.35
CA SER A 190 -14.44 -1.34 -31.07
C SER A 190 -15.19 -1.66 -32.35
N THR A 191 -16.38 -1.09 -32.50
CA THR A 191 -17.12 -1.15 -33.75
C THR A 191 -16.97 0.16 -34.49
N VAL A 192 -16.39 0.09 -35.69
CA VAL A 192 -16.25 1.21 -36.61
C VAL A 192 -17.34 1.09 -37.68
N ILE A 193 -18.16 2.12 -37.75
CA ILE A 193 -19.23 2.27 -38.74
C ILE A 193 -18.78 3.34 -39.73
N ALA A 194 -18.82 3.02 -41.02
CA ALA A 194 -18.56 3.99 -42.07
C ALA A 194 -19.81 4.19 -42.91
N TYR A 195 -20.22 5.44 -43.09
CA TYR A 195 -21.36 5.79 -43.93
C TYR A 195 -20.93 6.76 -45.04
N VAL A 196 -21.50 6.53 -46.21
CA VAL A 196 -21.36 7.38 -47.38
C VAL A 196 -22.61 8.25 -47.50
N ARG A 197 -22.43 9.56 -47.55
CA ARG A 197 -23.51 10.53 -47.75
C ARG A 197 -23.46 11.09 -49.16
N GLU A 198 -24.63 11.45 -49.68
CA GLU A 198 -24.73 12.26 -50.90
C GLU A 198 -24.15 13.66 -50.63
N GLY A 199 -23.46 14.24 -51.61
CA GLY A 199 -23.06 15.66 -51.51
C GLY A 199 -24.32 16.52 -51.45
N GLU A 200 -24.40 17.45 -50.49
CA GLU A 200 -25.59 18.28 -50.27
C GLU A 200 -26.13 18.88 -51.58
N PRO A 201 -27.35 18.53 -52.02
CA PRO A 201 -28.07 19.35 -52.96
C PRO A 201 -28.37 20.68 -52.25
N LYS A 202 -28.01 21.81 -52.88
CA LYS A 202 -28.09 23.16 -52.30
C LYS A 202 -29.45 23.59 -51.70
N ASP A 203 -30.51 22.78 -51.79
CA ASP A 203 -31.88 23.14 -51.40
C ASP A 203 -32.70 22.03 -50.68
N THR A 204 -32.11 20.91 -50.25
CA THR A 204 -32.88 19.88 -49.52
C THR A 204 -32.13 19.30 -48.32
N LEU A 205 -32.69 19.47 -47.11
CA LEU A 205 -32.24 18.88 -45.83
C LEU A 205 -32.40 17.35 -45.74
N ALA A 206 -32.53 16.65 -46.86
CA ALA A 206 -32.70 15.20 -46.87
C ALA A 206 -31.38 14.51 -46.53
N THR A 207 -31.34 13.78 -45.41
CA THR A 207 -30.17 13.04 -44.93
C THR A 207 -30.28 11.57 -45.29
N SER A 208 -30.00 11.22 -46.56
CA SER A 208 -29.95 9.83 -47.01
C SER A 208 -28.53 9.27 -46.88
N VAL A 209 -28.41 8.01 -46.42
CA VAL A 209 -27.16 7.25 -46.42
C VAL A 209 -27.17 6.34 -47.65
N GLN A 210 -26.21 6.51 -48.55
CA GLN A 210 -26.12 5.77 -49.82
C GLN A 210 -25.36 4.44 -49.71
N GLY A 211 -24.58 4.29 -48.64
CA GLY A 211 -23.85 3.06 -48.34
C GLY A 211 -23.39 3.05 -46.88
N THR A 212 -23.39 1.86 -46.27
CA THR A 212 -22.88 1.65 -44.91
C THR A 212 -22.06 0.38 -44.83
N ALA A 213 -21.00 0.40 -44.03
CA ALA A 213 -20.24 -0.78 -43.67
C ALA A 213 -19.90 -0.72 -42.18
N THR A 214 -19.75 -1.90 -41.59
CA THR A 214 -19.42 -2.05 -40.17
C THR A 214 -18.27 -3.03 -40.03
N LEU A 215 -17.30 -2.69 -39.19
CA LEU A 215 -16.16 -3.51 -38.85
C LEU A 215 -16.02 -3.52 -37.32
N THR A 216 -16.01 -4.69 -36.71
CA THR A 216 -15.71 -4.85 -35.29
C THR A 216 -14.30 -5.38 -35.12
N LEU A 217 -13.49 -4.64 -34.38
CA LEU A 217 -12.13 -4.98 -33.99
C LEU A 217 -12.10 -5.32 -32.51
N ARG A 218 -11.34 -6.36 -32.16
CA ARG A 218 -11.17 -6.81 -30.78
C ARG A 218 -9.71 -6.61 -30.39
N PHE A 219 -9.47 -5.71 -29.46
CA PHE A 219 -8.13 -5.42 -28.94
C PHE A 219 -7.82 -6.35 -27.78
N LYS A 220 -6.77 -7.17 -27.89
CA LYS A 220 -6.30 -8.00 -26.78
C LYS A 220 -5.78 -7.11 -25.65
N ASP A 221 -6.36 -7.24 -24.48
CA ASP A 221 -5.88 -6.56 -23.27
C ASP A 221 -4.69 -7.32 -22.69
N TRP A 222 -3.50 -6.76 -22.90
CA TRP A 222 -2.23 -7.28 -22.37
C TRP A 222 -1.91 -6.73 -20.99
N LEU A 223 -2.56 -5.65 -20.54
CA LEU A 223 -2.16 -4.92 -19.34
C LEU A 223 -2.39 -5.75 -18.08
N GLY A 224 -3.55 -6.42 -17.97
CA GLY A 224 -3.86 -7.31 -16.85
C GLY A 224 -2.86 -8.47 -16.70
N PRO A 225 -2.67 -9.32 -17.74
CA PRO A 225 -1.66 -10.38 -17.70
C PRO A 225 -0.25 -9.86 -17.42
N TRP A 226 0.15 -8.75 -18.07
CA TRP A 226 1.45 -8.14 -17.84
C TRP A 226 1.64 -7.69 -16.38
N LEU A 227 0.63 -7.09 -15.74
CA LEU A 227 0.70 -6.70 -14.33
C LEU A 227 0.83 -7.91 -13.40
N GLN A 228 0.11 -9.00 -13.69
CA GLN A 228 0.21 -10.24 -12.92
C GLN A 228 1.63 -10.84 -13.06
N THR A 229 2.13 -10.98 -14.29
CA THR A 229 3.50 -11.44 -14.55
C THR A 229 4.55 -10.53 -13.90
N TYR A 230 4.34 -9.21 -13.94
CA TYR A 230 5.25 -8.25 -13.30
C TYR A 230 5.21 -8.39 -11.77
N LEU A 231 4.03 -8.59 -11.16
CA LEU A 231 3.91 -8.84 -9.73
C LEU A 231 4.65 -10.10 -9.31
N GLU A 232 4.45 -11.21 -10.03
CA GLU A 232 5.10 -12.50 -9.78
C GLU A 232 6.63 -12.38 -9.92
N LEU A 233 7.10 -11.75 -11.01
CA LEU A 233 8.52 -11.50 -11.23
C LEU A 233 9.12 -10.66 -10.11
N SER A 234 8.50 -9.51 -9.79
CA SER A 234 8.97 -8.62 -8.72
C SER A 234 8.92 -9.27 -7.35
N GLY A 235 7.93 -10.10 -7.05
CA GLY A 235 7.86 -10.86 -5.81
C GLY A 235 9.00 -11.88 -5.70
N SER A 236 9.25 -12.64 -6.77
CA SER A 236 10.29 -13.67 -6.81
C SER A 236 11.72 -13.13 -6.74
N GLU A 237 11.96 -11.94 -7.31
CA GLU A 237 13.27 -11.28 -7.32
C GLU A 237 13.47 -10.31 -6.14
N SER A 238 12.48 -10.13 -5.28
CA SER A 238 12.54 -9.16 -4.18
C SER A 238 13.42 -9.64 -3.03
N SER A 239 14.36 -8.80 -2.60
CA SER A 239 15.12 -9.01 -1.35
C SER A 239 14.34 -8.59 -0.09
N LEU A 240 13.15 -7.99 -0.24
CA LEU A 240 12.44 -7.34 0.87
C LEU A 240 12.16 -8.31 2.02
N GLY A 241 11.78 -9.56 1.74
CA GLY A 241 11.59 -10.57 2.78
C GLY A 241 12.84 -10.80 3.63
N GLU A 242 14.00 -10.92 2.99
CA GLU A 242 15.30 -11.07 3.66
C GLU A 242 15.70 -9.80 4.43
N ASP A 243 15.40 -8.63 3.87
CA ASP A 243 15.65 -7.34 4.51
C ASP A 243 14.81 -7.18 5.80
N LEU A 244 13.55 -7.60 5.78
CA LEU A 244 12.68 -7.60 6.97
C LEU A 244 13.18 -8.57 8.04
N GLN A 245 13.65 -9.76 7.64
CA GLN A 245 14.30 -10.69 8.58
C GLN A 245 15.59 -10.11 9.17
N SER A 246 16.36 -9.37 8.37
CA SER A 246 17.58 -8.70 8.82
C SER A 246 17.30 -7.61 9.87
N VAL A 247 16.21 -6.86 9.72
CA VAL A 247 15.74 -5.90 10.75
C VAL A 247 15.46 -6.62 12.06
N LYS A 248 14.83 -7.81 12.00
CA LYS A 248 14.56 -8.64 13.18
C LYS A 248 15.83 -9.07 13.91
N GLN A 249 16.87 -9.41 13.17
CA GLN A 249 18.15 -9.83 13.76
C GLN A 249 18.89 -8.69 14.46
N GLN A 250 18.66 -7.43 14.04
CA GLN A 250 19.34 -6.25 14.58
C GLN A 250 18.78 -5.77 15.93
N SER A 251 17.49 -6.00 16.21
CA SER A 251 16.89 -5.64 17.50
C SER A 251 15.63 -6.46 17.79
N LYS A 252 15.41 -6.82 19.05
CA LYS A 252 14.16 -7.46 19.52
C LYS A 252 13.15 -6.48 20.12
N GLU A 253 13.49 -5.18 20.13
CA GLU A 253 12.63 -4.13 20.66
C GLU A 253 11.58 -3.73 19.62
N ALA A 254 10.29 -3.76 20.01
CA ALA A 254 9.17 -3.49 19.11
C ALA A 254 9.29 -2.13 18.39
N GLY A 255 9.72 -1.07 19.09
CA GLY A 255 9.84 0.26 18.49
C GLY A 255 10.92 0.36 17.40
N VAL A 256 12.04 -0.34 17.58
CA VAL A 256 13.12 -0.38 16.58
C VAL A 256 12.72 -1.24 15.39
N LEU A 257 12.05 -2.37 15.65
CA LEU A 257 11.52 -3.26 14.61
C LEU A 257 10.51 -2.55 13.70
N ILE A 258 9.52 -1.85 14.27
CA ILE A 258 8.51 -1.13 13.49
C ILE A 258 9.16 -0.10 12.56
N ASN A 259 10.14 0.66 13.06
CA ASN A 259 10.83 1.67 12.25
C ASN A 259 11.70 1.03 11.17
N GLY A 260 12.45 -0.03 11.50
CA GLY A 260 13.27 -0.73 10.52
C GLY A 260 12.43 -1.36 9.41
N VAL A 261 11.32 -2.01 9.74
CA VAL A 261 10.38 -2.57 8.77
C VAL A 261 9.85 -1.46 7.86
N TYR A 262 9.41 -0.35 8.46
CA TYR A 262 8.91 0.80 7.74
C TYR A 262 9.95 1.39 6.76
N ASP A 263 11.20 1.58 7.20
CA ASP A 263 12.25 2.16 6.36
C ASP A 263 12.57 1.24 5.18
N ARG A 264 12.66 -0.08 5.40
CA ARG A 264 12.89 -1.06 4.32
C ARG A 264 11.78 -1.07 3.29
N ILE A 265 10.53 -1.04 3.74
CA ILE A 265 9.38 -0.99 2.83
C ILE A 265 9.39 0.31 2.03
N ARG A 266 9.60 1.45 2.70
CA ARG A 266 9.66 2.76 2.03
C ARG A 266 10.73 2.77 0.96
N ASP A 267 11.95 2.36 1.30
CA ASP A 267 13.08 2.37 0.40
C ASP A 267 12.83 1.43 -0.79
N PHE A 268 12.27 0.24 -0.54
CA PHE A 268 11.89 -0.70 -1.59
C PHE A 268 10.84 -0.14 -2.55
N VAL A 269 9.73 0.41 -2.05
CA VAL A 269 8.66 0.95 -2.92
C VAL A 269 9.14 2.18 -3.67
N THR A 270 9.90 3.06 -3.02
CA THR A 270 10.44 4.29 -3.66
C THR A 270 11.47 3.96 -4.73
N SER A 271 12.14 2.80 -4.65
CA SER A 271 13.06 2.32 -5.68
C SER A 271 12.35 1.82 -6.96
N GLN A 272 11.05 1.56 -6.89
CA GLN A 272 10.28 1.12 -8.06
C GLN A 272 10.05 2.29 -9.03
N ARG A 273 10.08 1.99 -10.32
CA ARG A 273 10.03 3.01 -11.38
C ARG A 273 8.65 3.13 -12.01
N GLY A 274 8.19 4.36 -12.19
CA GLY A 274 6.90 4.68 -12.83
C GLY A 274 5.70 4.28 -11.98
N LEU A 275 4.52 4.67 -12.43
CA LEU A 275 3.26 4.49 -11.69
C LEU A 275 2.91 3.01 -11.52
N ALA A 276 3.04 2.21 -12.59
CA ALA A 276 2.77 0.78 -12.51
C ALA A 276 3.78 0.07 -11.59
N GLY A 277 5.05 0.49 -11.64
CA GLY A 277 6.10 -0.06 -10.77
C GLY A 277 5.88 0.26 -9.29
N GLU A 278 5.49 1.50 -8.96
CA GLU A 278 5.14 1.87 -7.58
C GLU A 278 3.99 0.99 -7.05
N TYR A 279 2.94 0.81 -7.86
CA TYR A 279 1.82 -0.06 -7.50
C TYR A 279 2.26 -1.51 -7.25
N ILE A 280 3.08 -2.09 -8.13
CA ILE A 280 3.63 -3.44 -7.94
C ILE A 280 4.48 -3.50 -6.67
N GLY A 281 5.32 -2.49 -6.43
CA GLY A 281 6.11 -2.37 -5.20
C GLY A 281 5.25 -2.39 -3.94
N GLN A 282 4.15 -1.66 -3.95
CA GLN A 282 3.19 -1.63 -2.84
C GLN A 282 2.58 -3.03 -2.60
N LYS A 283 2.22 -3.76 -3.66
CA LYS A 283 1.65 -5.11 -3.56
C LYS A 283 2.65 -6.17 -3.08
N VAL A 284 3.89 -6.10 -3.56
CA VAL A 284 4.97 -6.95 -3.04
C VAL A 284 5.22 -6.65 -1.57
N ALA A 285 5.29 -5.37 -1.19
CA ALA A 285 5.48 -4.97 0.21
C ALA A 285 4.33 -5.43 1.12
N GLU A 286 3.07 -5.30 0.67
CA GLU A 286 1.90 -5.80 1.40
C GLU A 286 2.03 -7.31 1.69
N THR A 287 2.41 -8.09 0.67
CA THR A 287 2.61 -9.55 0.79
C THR A 287 3.77 -9.86 1.74
N SER A 288 4.93 -9.21 1.57
CA SER A 288 6.09 -9.42 2.44
C SER A 288 5.82 -9.06 3.91
N ILE A 289 5.01 -8.04 4.18
CA ILE A 289 4.60 -7.69 5.56
C ILE A 289 3.70 -8.78 6.14
N ARG A 290 2.75 -9.29 5.36
CA ARG A 290 1.86 -10.38 5.80
C ARG A 290 2.68 -11.63 6.12
N ASP A 291 3.56 -12.05 5.22
CA ASP A 291 4.43 -13.21 5.44
C ASP A 291 5.33 -13.03 6.68
N PHE A 292 5.85 -11.81 6.87
CA PHE A 292 6.64 -11.45 8.05
C PHE A 292 5.81 -11.52 9.35
N LEU A 293 4.55 -11.09 9.34
CA LEU A 293 3.64 -11.17 10.48
C LEU A 293 3.18 -12.61 10.77
N ASP A 294 2.95 -13.40 9.73
CA ASP A 294 2.37 -14.74 9.85
C ASP A 294 3.39 -15.78 10.33
N SER A 295 4.65 -15.66 9.91
CA SER A 295 5.70 -16.65 10.22
C SER A 295 7.03 -16.04 10.66
N GLY A 296 7.26 -14.76 10.35
CA GLY A 296 8.54 -14.10 10.53
C GLY A 296 8.82 -13.65 11.97
N ILE A 297 7.83 -13.62 12.86
CA ILE A 297 7.95 -13.05 14.22
C ILE A 297 7.81 -14.08 15.34
N ASP A 298 7.70 -15.38 15.04
CA ASP A 298 7.41 -16.43 16.03
C ASP A 298 8.46 -16.57 17.15
N ASP A 299 9.71 -16.19 16.84
CA ASP A 299 10.85 -16.20 17.76
C ASP A 299 10.95 -14.94 18.63
N LEU A 300 10.04 -13.97 18.46
CA LEU A 300 9.99 -12.76 19.27
C LEU A 300 9.20 -12.97 20.58
N PRO A 301 9.58 -12.25 21.66
CA PRO A 301 8.80 -12.24 22.89
C PRO A 301 7.32 -11.90 22.64
N VAL A 302 6.42 -12.50 23.42
CA VAL A 302 4.96 -12.30 23.26
C VAL A 302 4.58 -10.82 23.33
N ASP A 303 5.15 -10.07 24.28
CA ASP A 303 4.88 -8.63 24.44
C ASP A 303 5.32 -7.80 23.21
N THR A 304 6.43 -8.19 22.58
CA THR A 304 6.91 -7.59 21.33
C THR A 304 5.96 -7.89 20.17
N ARG A 305 5.49 -9.14 20.04
CA ARG A 305 4.54 -9.55 19.00
C ARG A 305 3.21 -8.80 19.12
N VAL A 306 2.64 -8.73 20.34
CA VAL A 306 1.39 -8.00 20.61
C VAL A 306 1.50 -6.52 20.24
N SER A 307 2.68 -5.93 20.42
CA SER A 307 2.94 -4.53 20.05
C SER A 307 3.14 -4.31 18.54
N LEU A 308 3.65 -5.32 17.82
CA LEU A 308 3.96 -5.24 16.39
C LEU A 308 2.72 -5.38 15.51
N PHE A 309 1.83 -6.31 15.84
CA PHE A 309 0.68 -6.65 14.99
C PHE A 309 -0.18 -5.44 14.60
N PRO A 310 -0.72 -4.64 15.54
CA PRO A 310 -1.57 -3.50 15.18
C PRO A 310 -0.80 -2.42 14.40
N ALA A 311 0.49 -2.24 14.70
CA ALA A 311 1.30 -1.23 14.04
C ALA A 311 1.59 -1.59 12.58
N LEU A 312 1.94 -2.85 12.31
CA LEU A 312 2.28 -3.32 10.96
C LEU A 312 1.04 -3.60 10.11
N GLU A 313 -0.09 -3.97 10.72
CA GLU A 313 -1.39 -4.06 10.04
C GLU A 313 -1.85 -2.69 9.54
N VAL A 314 -1.68 -1.63 10.34
CA VAL A 314 -1.94 -0.25 9.90
C VAL A 314 -0.99 0.16 8.76
N VAL A 315 0.29 -0.25 8.82
CA VAL A 315 1.24 0.04 7.73
C VAL A 315 0.82 -0.69 6.45
N SER A 316 0.50 -1.98 6.52
CA SER A 316 0.05 -2.78 5.39
C SER A 316 -1.22 -2.21 4.75
N SER A 317 -2.23 -1.87 5.55
CA SER A 317 -3.47 -1.25 5.06
C SER A 317 -3.27 0.16 4.49
N THR A 318 -2.37 0.97 5.07
CA THR A 318 -2.03 2.31 4.55
C THR A 318 -1.30 2.22 3.21
N ILE A 319 -0.37 1.27 3.05
CA ILE A 319 0.31 1.01 1.77
C ILE A 319 -0.71 0.64 0.70
N ALA A 320 -1.65 -0.26 1.03
CA ALA A 320 -2.64 -0.75 0.09
C ALA A 320 -3.65 0.33 -0.37
N THR A 321 -3.92 1.35 0.45
CA THR A 321 -5.00 2.32 0.21
C THR A 321 -4.53 3.73 -0.14
N THR A 322 -3.42 4.18 0.43
CA THR A 322 -3.01 5.60 0.40
C THR A 322 -1.58 5.82 -0.11
N GLY A 323 -0.80 4.76 -0.31
CA GLY A 323 0.56 4.82 -0.86
C GLY A 323 1.61 5.35 0.13
N VAL A 324 2.88 5.30 -0.30
CA VAL A 324 4.06 5.47 0.57
C VAL A 324 4.32 6.94 0.96
N ASN A 325 3.68 7.90 0.30
CA ASN A 325 3.80 9.31 0.66
C ASN A 325 3.14 9.64 2.01
N VAL A 326 2.04 8.95 2.36
CA VAL A 326 1.37 9.10 3.66
C VAL A 326 2.21 8.48 4.78
N LEU A 327 2.87 7.36 4.47
CA LEU A 327 3.85 6.77 5.36
C LEU A 327 4.90 7.81 5.75
N LYS A 328 5.46 8.60 4.82
CA LYS A 328 6.51 9.61 5.12
C LYS A 328 6.07 10.61 6.19
N GLY A 329 4.84 11.10 6.11
CA GLY A 329 4.26 12.01 7.10
C GLY A 329 4.11 11.37 8.48
N LEU A 330 3.68 10.10 8.52
CA LEU A 330 3.49 9.37 9.78
C LEU A 330 4.82 8.97 10.45
N GLY A 331 5.81 8.56 9.64
CA GLY A 331 7.16 8.25 10.08
C GLY A 331 7.86 9.49 10.64
N GLN A 332 7.77 10.62 9.95
CA GLN A 332 8.31 11.90 10.41
C GLN A 332 7.63 12.36 11.71
N ALA A 333 6.30 12.31 11.78
CA ALA A 333 5.56 12.69 12.99
C ALA A 333 5.96 11.83 14.20
N ARG A 334 6.19 10.52 14.01
CA ARG A 334 6.70 9.63 15.07
C ARG A 334 8.14 9.94 15.47
N ALA A 335 9.01 10.24 14.50
CA ALA A 335 10.39 10.63 14.78
C ALA A 335 10.44 11.96 15.56
N ASP A 336 9.66 12.95 15.15
CA ASP A 336 9.53 14.26 15.79
C ASP A 336 8.98 14.11 17.23
N LEU A 337 7.93 13.31 17.41
CA LEU A 337 7.38 13.00 18.73
C LEU A 337 8.40 12.32 19.65
N ARG A 338 9.17 11.35 19.14
CA ARG A 338 10.24 10.70 19.92
C ARG A 338 11.35 11.68 20.29
N GLN A 339 11.76 12.55 19.36
CA GLN A 339 12.77 13.57 19.63
C GLN A 339 12.28 14.58 20.68
N GLU A 340 11.02 15.00 20.59
CA GLU A 340 10.38 15.85 21.59
C GLU A 340 10.29 15.15 22.95
N LEU A 341 9.91 13.87 22.98
CA LEU A 341 9.81 13.07 24.20
C LEU A 341 11.18 12.88 24.86
N ASN A 342 12.21 12.51 24.08
CA ASN A 342 13.58 12.37 24.57
C ASN A 342 14.14 13.70 25.08
N THR A 343 13.81 14.80 24.43
CA THR A 343 14.19 16.15 24.88
C THR A 343 13.51 16.49 26.21
N LYS A 344 12.21 16.20 26.36
CA LYS A 344 11.49 16.44 27.62
C LYS A 344 11.96 15.52 28.75
N ILE A 345 12.23 14.25 28.47
CA ILE A 345 12.80 13.30 29.43
C ILE A 345 14.19 13.78 29.87
N GLY A 346 15.06 14.17 28.94
CA GLY A 346 16.39 14.72 29.26
C GLY A 346 16.33 16.02 30.05
N GLN A 347 15.32 16.88 29.81
CA GLN A 347 15.09 18.10 30.60
C GLN A 347 14.64 17.80 32.03
N ILE A 348 13.82 16.77 32.24
CA ILE A 348 13.41 16.29 33.58
C ILE A 348 14.63 15.72 34.31
N ASP A 349 15.42 14.89 33.64
CA ASP A 349 16.58 14.22 34.23
C ASP A 349 17.68 15.22 34.61
N THR A 350 17.89 16.28 33.82
CA THR A 350 18.94 17.28 34.12
C THR A 350 18.49 18.38 35.06
N LYS A 351 17.31 18.99 34.89
CA LYS A 351 16.90 20.10 35.77
C LYS A 351 16.38 19.64 37.12
N SER A 352 15.57 18.59 37.17
CA SER A 352 14.96 18.17 38.43
C SER A 352 15.96 17.45 39.33
N ILE A 353 16.84 16.62 38.76
CA ILE A 353 17.87 15.91 39.55
C ILE A 353 19.00 16.86 39.96
N SER A 354 19.44 17.78 39.10
CA SER A 354 20.47 18.77 39.49
C SER A 354 19.97 19.74 40.56
N ALA A 355 18.72 20.19 40.49
CA ALA A 355 18.13 21.03 41.55
C ALA A 355 17.93 20.26 42.87
N LEU A 356 17.65 18.95 42.80
CA LEU A 356 17.61 18.09 43.99
C LEU A 356 19.01 17.92 44.58
N LYS A 357 20.01 17.70 43.72
CA LYS A 357 21.42 17.55 44.10
C LYS A 357 21.96 18.83 44.73
N GLU A 358 21.71 20.00 44.15
CA GLU A 358 22.07 21.29 44.76
C GLU A 358 21.35 21.54 46.09
N ARG A 359 20.09 21.12 46.25
CA ARG A 359 19.40 21.20 47.55
C ARG A 359 20.01 20.26 48.58
N VAL A 360 20.44 19.06 48.18
CA VAL A 360 21.11 18.11 49.06
C VAL A 360 22.51 18.62 49.44
N GLU A 361 23.30 19.10 48.48
CA GLU A 361 24.62 19.71 48.72
C GLU A 361 24.50 20.99 49.57
N GLY A 362 23.46 21.81 49.35
CA GLY A 362 23.15 22.98 50.18
C GLY A 362 22.76 22.62 51.62
N LEU A 363 22.04 21.50 51.82
CA LEU A 363 21.74 20.98 53.16
C LEU A 363 23.01 20.44 53.84
N GLU A 364 23.89 19.76 53.11
CA GLU A 364 25.20 19.28 53.62
C GLU A 364 26.12 20.45 54.02
N SER A 365 26.13 21.53 53.23
CA SER A 365 26.87 22.76 53.54
C SER A 365 26.31 23.47 54.79
N GLN A 366 24.98 23.59 54.91
CA GLN A 366 24.33 24.16 56.10
C GLN A 366 24.59 23.33 57.38
N PHE A 367 24.72 22.01 57.26
CA PHE A 367 25.11 21.15 58.37
C PHE A 367 26.59 21.32 58.75
N SER A 368 27.45 21.60 57.77
CA SER A 368 28.89 21.80 57.98
C SER A 368 29.22 23.16 58.61
N GLU A 369 28.45 24.21 58.30
CA GLU A 369 28.63 25.56 58.87
C GLU A 369 28.04 25.70 60.29
N LYS A 370 27.01 24.92 60.64
CA LYS A 370 26.37 24.98 61.97
C LYS A 370 27.06 24.14 63.05
N ILE A 371 28.13 23.41 62.72
CA ILE A 371 28.86 22.59 63.68
C ILE A 371 30.29 23.13 63.78
N ASP A 372 30.51 24.08 64.68
CA ASP A 372 31.85 24.49 65.09
C ASP A 372 32.48 23.34 65.90
N ARG A 373 33.33 22.55 65.23
CA ARG A 373 34.00 21.40 65.83
C ARG A 373 34.98 21.78 66.94
N SER A 374 35.36 23.06 67.07
CA SER A 374 36.24 23.53 68.15
C SER A 374 35.45 23.90 69.42
N GLU A 375 34.22 24.38 69.26
CA GLU A 375 33.28 24.65 70.36
C GLU A 375 32.69 23.34 70.90
N LEU A 376 32.44 22.35 70.03
CA LEU A 376 32.03 20.99 70.40
C LEU A 376 33.10 20.27 71.26
N ASN A 377 34.38 20.45 70.93
CA ASN A 377 35.48 19.77 71.66
C ASN A 377 35.75 20.41 73.03
N ASN A 378 35.52 21.72 73.19
CA ASN A 378 35.61 22.40 74.48
C ASN A 378 34.41 22.12 75.40
N LEU A 379 33.22 21.85 74.84
CA LEU A 379 32.05 21.39 75.60
C LEU A 379 32.14 19.92 76.06
N LEU A 380 32.97 19.11 75.39
CA LEU A 380 33.15 17.67 75.68
C LEU A 380 34.09 17.37 76.85
N VAL A 381 34.93 18.32 77.27
CA VAL A 381 35.96 18.04 78.29
C VAL A 381 35.55 18.46 79.71
N ASN A 382 34.53 19.32 79.90
CA ASN A 382 34.31 19.94 81.21
C ASN A 382 32.86 20.21 81.66
N SER A 383 31.87 19.41 81.28
CA SER A 383 30.61 19.49 82.04
C SER A 383 29.86 18.17 82.17
N VAL A 384 29.39 17.97 83.40
CA VAL A 384 28.59 16.86 83.92
C VAL A 384 27.26 16.65 83.16
N ALA A 385 26.95 17.47 82.15
CA ALA A 385 25.72 17.43 81.37
C ALA A 385 25.66 16.30 80.32
N PHE A 386 26.77 15.72 79.88
CA PHE A 386 26.74 14.68 78.83
C PHE A 386 26.23 13.31 79.34
N ALA A 387 26.43 13.01 80.62
CA ALA A 387 25.88 11.80 81.24
C ALA A 387 24.35 11.92 81.45
N GLU A 388 23.86 13.11 81.86
CA GLU A 388 22.42 13.37 81.98
C GLU A 388 21.72 13.43 80.62
N PHE A 389 22.39 13.96 79.59
CA PHE A 389 21.85 14.00 78.22
C PHE A 389 21.77 12.61 77.59
N GLN A 390 22.73 11.71 77.86
CA GLN A 390 22.61 10.30 77.43
C GLN A 390 21.43 9.59 78.10
N VAL A 391 21.19 9.84 79.38
CA VAL A 391 20.02 9.27 80.09
C VAL A 391 18.70 9.84 79.54
N GLN A 392 18.66 11.14 79.20
CA GLN A 392 17.47 11.75 78.61
C GLN A 392 17.22 11.35 77.15
N ILE A 393 18.24 11.19 76.31
CA ILE A 393 18.08 10.69 74.93
C ILE A 393 17.65 9.23 74.94
N ASN A 394 18.17 8.39 75.83
CA ASN A 394 17.72 7.00 75.96
C ASN A 394 16.25 6.94 76.44
N ALA A 395 15.83 7.81 77.37
CA ALA A 395 14.43 7.93 77.80
C ALA A 395 13.50 8.53 76.72
N LEU A 396 13.99 9.40 75.83
CA LEU A 396 13.21 9.96 74.73
C LEU A 396 13.08 8.99 73.54
N LEU A 397 14.11 8.18 73.28
CA LEU A 397 14.10 7.12 72.27
C LEU A 397 13.20 5.95 72.70
N GLU A 398 13.18 5.59 73.99
CA GLU A 398 12.22 4.62 74.54
C GLU A 398 10.78 5.14 74.58
N SER A 399 10.55 6.46 74.59
CA SER A 399 9.18 7.03 74.64
C SER A 399 8.59 7.49 73.30
N LYS A 400 9.38 7.54 72.20
CA LYS A 400 8.88 7.88 70.86
C LYS A 400 8.97 6.76 69.82
N VAL A 401 9.64 5.67 70.13
CA VAL A 401 9.49 4.41 69.38
C VAL A 401 8.74 3.47 70.31
N ASP A 402 7.41 3.45 70.18
CA ASP A 402 6.64 2.41 70.82
C ASP A 402 6.94 1.09 70.10
N THR A 403 7.96 0.40 70.60
CA THR A 403 8.37 -0.93 70.19
C THR A 403 7.19 -1.90 70.30
N ALA A 404 6.22 -1.67 71.19
CA ALA A 404 4.99 -2.45 71.22
C ALA A 404 4.08 -2.10 70.03
N THR A 405 3.93 -0.85 69.61
CA THR A 405 3.16 -0.49 68.40
C THR A 405 3.84 -0.99 67.11
N PHE A 406 5.17 -1.01 67.02
CA PHE A 406 5.88 -1.59 65.87
C PHE A 406 5.85 -3.12 65.87
N THR A 407 5.99 -3.76 67.04
CA THR A 407 5.79 -5.21 67.19
C THR A 407 4.32 -5.58 66.98
N GLN A 408 3.35 -4.75 67.37
CA GLN A 408 1.92 -4.93 67.07
C GLN A 408 1.65 -4.73 65.58
N PHE A 409 2.32 -3.80 64.91
CA PHE A 409 2.25 -3.62 63.46
C PHE A 409 2.87 -4.81 62.71
N GLN A 410 4.03 -5.33 63.13
CA GLN A 410 4.60 -6.57 62.60
C GLN A 410 3.70 -7.79 62.87
N THR A 411 3.08 -7.86 64.06
CA THR A 411 2.14 -8.93 64.43
C THR A 411 0.84 -8.80 63.64
N ASN A 412 0.33 -7.59 63.41
CA ASN A 412 -0.85 -7.30 62.60
C ASN A 412 -0.59 -7.50 61.10
N MET A 413 0.61 -7.21 60.61
CA MET A 413 1.03 -7.50 59.23
C MET A 413 1.17 -9.01 59.01
N SER A 414 1.74 -9.72 59.99
CA SER A 414 1.83 -11.19 59.99
C SER A 414 0.44 -11.84 60.11
N ALA A 415 -0.48 -11.25 60.89
CA ALA A 415 -1.87 -11.70 61.02
C ALA A 415 -2.74 -11.32 59.82
N LEU A 416 -2.50 -10.19 59.15
CA LEU A 416 -3.16 -9.80 57.89
C LEU A 416 -2.72 -10.68 56.72
N LEU A 417 -1.44 -11.08 56.69
CA LEU A 417 -0.93 -12.10 55.77
C LEU A 417 -1.52 -13.49 56.07
N ALA A 418 -1.76 -13.81 57.34
CA ALA A 418 -2.42 -15.06 57.75
C ALA A 418 -3.95 -15.08 57.58
N ASN A 419 -4.62 -13.91 57.47
CA ASN A 419 -6.08 -13.79 57.29
C ASN A 419 -6.50 -13.47 55.84
N LYS A 420 -5.62 -12.98 54.97
CA LYS A 420 -5.93 -12.76 53.53
C LYS A 420 -5.55 -13.92 52.62
N VAL A 421 -4.81 -14.89 53.13
CA VAL A 421 -4.73 -16.24 52.58
C VAL A 421 -5.46 -17.11 53.58
N ASP A 422 -6.60 -17.67 53.21
CA ASP A 422 -7.33 -18.60 54.04
C ASP A 422 -6.45 -19.85 54.20
N ILE A 423 -5.59 -19.86 55.23
CA ILE A 423 -4.54 -20.88 55.44
C ILE A 423 -5.14 -22.29 55.41
N PRO A 424 -6.31 -22.59 55.99
CA PRO A 424 -6.97 -23.87 55.79
C PRO A 424 -7.28 -24.19 54.33
N ILE A 425 -7.77 -23.23 53.52
CA ILE A 425 -8.08 -23.44 52.10
C ILE A 425 -6.81 -23.54 51.25
N PHE A 426 -5.76 -22.77 51.54
CA PHE A 426 -4.49 -22.85 50.82
C PHE A 426 -3.68 -24.09 51.22
N THR A 427 -3.72 -24.48 52.49
CA THR A 427 -3.16 -25.75 52.98
C THR A 427 -3.98 -26.93 52.48
N GLN A 428 -5.31 -26.82 52.38
CA GLN A 428 -6.17 -27.83 51.76
C GLN A 428 -5.93 -27.89 50.24
N PHE A 429 -5.78 -26.76 49.56
CA PHE A 429 -5.40 -26.69 48.16
C PHE A 429 -4.00 -27.25 47.94
N GLN A 430 -3.00 -26.94 48.76
CA GLN A 430 -1.66 -27.56 48.70
C GLN A 430 -1.72 -29.06 49.00
N THR A 431 -2.57 -29.49 49.94
CA THR A 431 -2.74 -30.91 50.28
C THR A 431 -3.46 -31.65 49.16
N GLU A 432 -4.46 -31.03 48.52
CA GLU A 432 -5.17 -31.55 47.35
C GLU A 432 -4.28 -31.52 46.10
N LEU A 433 -3.44 -30.49 45.89
CA LEU A 433 -2.43 -30.44 44.83
C LEU A 433 -1.37 -31.52 45.06
N ASN A 434 -0.85 -31.66 46.27
CA ASN A 434 0.15 -32.69 46.60
C ASN A 434 -0.44 -34.09 46.52
N ASN A 435 -1.70 -34.31 46.92
CA ASN A 435 -2.37 -35.60 46.77
C ASN A 435 -2.74 -35.87 45.30
N SER A 436 -3.12 -34.86 44.52
CA SER A 436 -3.41 -35.00 43.08
C SER A 436 -2.13 -35.23 42.27
N LEU A 437 -1.00 -34.60 42.63
CA LEU A 437 0.33 -34.87 42.07
C LEU A 437 0.85 -36.26 42.47
N LYS A 438 0.67 -36.66 43.73
CA LYS A 438 1.08 -37.99 44.25
C LYS A 438 0.23 -39.13 43.70
N ASN A 439 -1.03 -38.88 43.34
CA ASN A 439 -1.94 -39.89 42.74
C ASN A 439 -1.93 -39.89 41.21
N LYS A 440 -1.55 -38.79 40.53
CA LYS A 440 -1.38 -38.74 39.06
C LYS A 440 0.02 -39.14 38.58
N VAL A 441 1.02 -39.04 39.45
CA VAL A 441 2.35 -39.60 39.22
C VAL A 441 2.58 -40.63 40.31
N ASP A 442 1.95 -41.79 40.15
CA ASP A 442 2.31 -42.96 40.94
C ASP A 442 3.80 -43.23 40.69
N SER A 443 4.64 -43.05 41.71
CA SER A 443 6.08 -43.21 41.56
C SER A 443 6.43 -44.67 41.22
N VAL A 444 5.51 -45.60 41.45
CA VAL A 444 5.59 -46.99 40.98
C VAL A 444 5.35 -47.03 39.47
N THR A 445 4.31 -46.38 38.93
CA THR A 445 4.06 -46.33 37.47
C THR A 445 5.12 -45.54 36.71
N PHE A 446 5.67 -44.45 37.27
CA PHE A 446 6.77 -43.70 36.65
C PHE A 446 8.11 -44.45 36.76
N SER A 447 8.34 -45.17 37.87
CA SER A 447 9.49 -46.07 37.98
C SER A 447 9.37 -47.25 37.03
N GLU A 448 8.19 -47.84 36.87
CA GLU A 448 7.92 -48.90 35.91
C GLU A 448 8.05 -48.38 34.47
N PHE A 449 7.57 -47.18 34.16
CA PHE A 449 7.76 -46.54 32.85
C PHE A 449 9.24 -46.23 32.58
N SER A 450 9.99 -45.78 33.58
CA SER A 450 11.44 -45.51 33.47
C SER A 450 12.24 -46.81 33.31
N ILE A 451 11.88 -47.87 34.04
CA ILE A 451 12.46 -49.21 33.91
C ILE A 451 12.10 -49.81 32.55
N THR A 452 10.86 -49.67 32.09
CA THR A 452 10.40 -50.17 30.78
C THR A 452 11.06 -49.41 29.64
N SER A 453 11.13 -48.08 29.71
CA SER A 453 11.84 -47.25 28.73
C SER A 453 13.33 -47.55 28.71
N LYS A 454 13.95 -47.81 29.87
CA LYS A 454 15.36 -48.22 29.92
C LYS A 454 15.56 -49.62 29.34
N ARG A 455 14.65 -50.56 29.61
CA ARG A 455 14.68 -51.90 29.02
C ARG A 455 14.46 -51.88 27.51
N ASP A 456 13.58 -51.01 27.01
CA ASP A 456 13.33 -50.82 25.58
C ASP A 456 14.50 -50.12 24.90
N MET A 457 15.15 -49.17 25.57
CA MET A 457 16.40 -48.55 25.11
C MET A 457 17.56 -49.56 25.10
N ASP A 458 17.68 -50.41 26.12
CA ASP A 458 18.69 -51.46 26.18
C ASP A 458 18.41 -52.56 25.13
N ALA A 459 17.13 -52.86 24.84
CA ALA A 459 16.74 -53.78 23.76
C ALA A 459 16.97 -53.19 22.36
N LEU A 460 16.73 -51.88 22.17
CA LEU A 460 17.10 -51.16 20.95
C LEU A 460 18.62 -51.09 20.79
N GLN A 461 19.37 -50.87 21.88
CA GLN A 461 20.82 -50.92 21.90
C GLN A 461 21.32 -52.33 21.51
N GLU A 462 20.73 -53.40 22.04
CA GLU A 462 21.07 -54.78 21.68
C GLU A 462 20.69 -55.10 20.23
N GLN A 463 19.58 -54.55 19.70
CA GLN A 463 19.24 -54.64 18.28
C GLN A 463 20.24 -53.88 17.41
N VAL A 464 20.65 -52.67 17.79
CA VAL A 464 21.68 -51.88 17.09
C VAL A 464 23.03 -52.61 17.10
N GLU A 465 23.42 -53.23 18.22
CA GLU A 465 24.63 -54.04 18.35
C GLU A 465 24.54 -55.35 17.54
N LYS A 466 23.36 -55.95 17.36
CA LYS A 466 23.14 -57.07 16.43
C LYS A 466 23.09 -56.64 14.97
N PHE A 467 22.61 -55.44 14.67
CA PHE A 467 22.58 -54.87 13.32
C PHE A 467 23.96 -54.42 12.83
N GLN A 468 24.85 -54.00 13.74
CA GLN A 468 26.22 -53.55 13.40
C GLN A 468 27.06 -54.61 12.64
N PRO A 469 27.21 -55.86 13.10
CA PRO A 469 27.93 -56.89 12.35
C PRO A 469 27.14 -57.39 11.12
N GLN A 470 25.80 -57.26 11.09
CA GLN A 470 25.00 -57.59 9.90
C GLN A 470 25.13 -56.54 8.78
N LEU A 471 25.31 -55.26 9.11
CA LEU A 471 25.69 -54.21 8.15
C LEU A 471 27.12 -54.41 7.66
N ALA A 472 28.06 -54.75 8.55
CA ALA A 472 29.44 -55.05 8.19
C ALA A 472 29.59 -56.31 7.31
N GLY A 473 28.72 -57.32 7.51
CA GLY A 473 28.70 -58.55 6.72
C GLY A 473 27.90 -58.46 5.41
N LYS A 474 26.97 -57.51 5.26
CA LYS A 474 26.20 -57.28 4.01
C LYS A 474 26.75 -56.15 3.15
N VAL A 475 27.73 -55.39 3.65
CA VAL A 475 28.45 -54.35 2.91
C VAL A 475 29.94 -54.58 3.10
N ASP A 476 30.46 -55.68 2.53
CA ASP A 476 31.89 -55.72 2.19
C ASP A 476 32.10 -54.71 1.07
N ARG A 477 32.63 -53.55 1.42
CA ARG A 477 32.92 -52.47 0.48
C ARG A 477 33.81 -52.95 -0.66
N ALA A 478 34.66 -53.96 -0.44
CA ALA A 478 35.48 -54.56 -1.47
C ALA A 478 34.69 -55.49 -2.43
N ASP A 479 33.60 -56.13 -1.98
CA ASP A 479 32.70 -56.89 -2.84
C ASP A 479 31.70 -55.99 -3.57
N PHE A 480 31.26 -54.89 -2.94
CA PHE A 480 30.49 -53.85 -3.63
C PHE A 480 31.36 -53.15 -4.69
N ASP A 481 32.61 -52.80 -4.37
CA ASP A 481 33.55 -52.21 -5.32
C ASP A 481 33.94 -53.21 -6.43
N ARG A 482 34.08 -54.52 -6.13
CA ARG A 482 34.24 -55.57 -7.15
C ARG A 482 32.99 -55.78 -8.00
N GLY A 483 31.80 -55.71 -7.40
CA GLY A 483 30.51 -55.82 -8.07
C GLY A 483 30.24 -54.61 -8.99
N LEU A 484 30.66 -53.42 -8.57
CA LEU A 484 30.60 -52.20 -9.35
C LEU A 484 31.67 -52.21 -10.46
N ALA A 485 32.90 -52.63 -10.17
CA ALA A 485 33.98 -52.76 -11.16
C ALA A 485 33.75 -53.88 -12.19
N SER A 486 33.03 -54.95 -11.85
CA SER A 486 32.65 -56.01 -12.79
C SER A 486 31.40 -55.71 -13.60
N LYS A 487 30.53 -54.80 -13.14
CA LYS A 487 29.38 -54.28 -13.90
C LYS A 487 29.70 -53.01 -14.70
N LEU A 488 30.69 -52.22 -14.28
CA LEU A 488 31.39 -51.27 -15.14
C LEU A 488 32.34 -52.06 -16.05
N ASP A 489 31.81 -52.56 -17.18
CA ASP A 489 32.66 -52.97 -18.29
C ASP A 489 33.26 -51.70 -18.91
N THR A 490 34.31 -51.18 -18.25
CA THR A 490 35.09 -50.02 -18.72
C THR A 490 35.59 -50.25 -20.14
N THR A 491 35.87 -51.50 -20.52
CA THR A 491 36.26 -51.84 -21.89
C THR A 491 35.10 -51.69 -22.88
N ARG A 492 33.85 -51.91 -22.49
CA ARG A 492 32.66 -51.69 -23.31
C ARG A 492 32.23 -50.23 -23.35
N PHE A 493 32.45 -49.47 -22.27
CA PHE A 493 32.29 -48.02 -22.28
C PHE A 493 33.38 -47.34 -23.14
N GLU A 494 34.64 -47.75 -23.02
CA GLU A 494 35.74 -47.29 -23.87
C GLU A 494 35.53 -47.70 -25.34
N ARG A 495 35.01 -48.90 -25.62
CA ARG A 495 34.61 -49.29 -26.98
C ARG A 495 33.44 -48.46 -27.50
N PHE A 496 32.45 -48.14 -26.67
CA PHE A 496 31.34 -47.28 -27.05
C PHE A 496 31.83 -45.84 -27.30
N GLN A 497 32.71 -45.33 -26.45
CA GLN A 497 33.31 -44.01 -26.60
C GLN A 497 34.18 -43.94 -27.85
N ALA A 498 35.02 -44.96 -28.10
CA ALA A 498 35.79 -45.10 -29.33
C ALA A 498 34.89 -45.26 -30.57
N GLN A 499 33.77 -45.98 -30.49
CA GLN A 499 32.80 -46.09 -31.60
C GLN A 499 32.06 -44.78 -31.84
N VAL A 500 31.73 -44.03 -30.80
CA VAL A 500 31.14 -42.69 -30.90
C VAL A 500 32.16 -41.73 -31.50
N ASP A 501 33.41 -41.76 -31.06
CA ASP A 501 34.51 -40.94 -31.59
C ASP A 501 34.84 -41.30 -33.04
N ASP A 502 34.93 -42.58 -33.41
CA ASP A 502 35.12 -43.00 -34.80
C ASP A 502 33.89 -42.69 -35.65
N SER A 503 32.67 -42.85 -35.14
CA SER A 503 31.46 -42.51 -35.88
C SER A 503 31.29 -41.00 -36.04
N LEU A 504 31.76 -40.18 -35.10
CA LEU A 504 31.84 -38.72 -35.22
C LEU A 504 32.94 -38.31 -36.19
N LYS A 505 34.13 -38.91 -36.09
CA LYS A 505 35.28 -38.66 -36.99
C LYS A 505 35.02 -39.10 -38.43
N ASN A 506 34.21 -40.14 -38.64
CA ASN A 506 33.85 -40.62 -39.98
C ASN A 506 32.59 -39.95 -40.55
N LYS A 507 31.63 -39.46 -39.73
CA LYS A 507 30.46 -38.68 -40.20
C LYS A 507 30.75 -37.19 -40.35
N VAL A 508 31.70 -36.66 -39.58
CA VAL A 508 32.25 -35.32 -39.73
C VAL A 508 33.64 -35.51 -40.30
N ASP A 509 33.73 -35.71 -41.62
CA ASP A 509 35.01 -35.61 -42.31
C ASP A 509 35.53 -34.19 -42.06
N THR A 510 36.50 -34.07 -41.16
CA THR A 510 37.10 -32.80 -40.77
C THR A 510 37.62 -32.05 -41.99
N ALA A 511 38.07 -32.77 -43.03
CA ALA A 511 38.47 -32.14 -44.29
C ALA A 511 37.25 -31.55 -45.02
N THR A 512 36.13 -32.27 -45.10
CA THR A 512 34.88 -31.76 -45.70
C THR A 512 34.27 -30.61 -44.89
N PHE A 513 34.31 -30.65 -43.55
CA PHE A 513 33.79 -29.56 -42.72
C PHE A 513 34.72 -28.33 -42.76
N THR A 514 36.03 -28.51 -42.72
CA THR A 514 37.00 -27.42 -42.93
C THR A 514 36.88 -26.84 -44.33
N GLN A 515 36.63 -27.67 -45.35
CA GLN A 515 36.38 -27.19 -46.72
C GLN A 515 35.07 -26.43 -46.81
N PHE A 516 33.98 -26.91 -46.20
CA PHE A 516 32.72 -26.18 -46.08
C PHE A 516 32.90 -24.85 -45.36
N GLN A 517 33.64 -24.81 -44.26
CA GLN A 517 33.93 -23.58 -43.51
C GLN A 517 34.79 -22.63 -44.35
N THR A 518 35.75 -23.15 -45.11
CA THR A 518 36.56 -22.38 -46.05
C THR A 518 35.72 -21.82 -47.20
N ASP A 519 34.78 -22.59 -47.73
CA ASP A 519 33.92 -22.19 -48.83
C ASP A 519 32.83 -21.20 -48.38
N VAL A 520 32.29 -21.36 -47.18
CA VAL A 520 31.39 -20.40 -46.52
C VAL A 520 32.15 -19.10 -46.24
N ASN A 521 33.37 -19.16 -45.71
CA ASN A 521 34.19 -17.97 -45.47
C ASN A 521 34.54 -17.26 -46.78
N LYS A 522 34.97 -17.99 -47.83
CA LYS A 522 35.20 -17.40 -49.17
C LYS A 522 33.93 -16.85 -49.80
N SER A 523 32.77 -17.48 -49.57
CA SER A 523 31.48 -16.99 -50.05
C SER A 523 31.03 -15.74 -49.28
N LEU A 524 31.32 -15.65 -47.99
CA LEU A 524 31.09 -14.48 -47.16
C LEU A 524 32.04 -13.34 -47.57
N GLU A 525 33.32 -13.61 -47.81
CA GLU A 525 34.29 -12.62 -48.35
C GLU A 525 33.91 -12.13 -49.75
N ARG A 526 33.30 -12.98 -50.60
CA ARG A 526 32.76 -12.54 -51.91
C ARG A 526 31.45 -11.77 -51.81
N LYS A 527 30.55 -12.12 -50.87
CA LYS A 527 29.27 -11.42 -50.66
C LYS A 527 29.44 -10.11 -49.89
N VAL A 528 30.41 -10.07 -48.99
CA VAL A 528 30.91 -8.88 -48.31
C VAL A 528 32.22 -8.52 -49.00
N ASP A 529 32.14 -8.08 -50.25
CA ASP A 529 33.30 -7.51 -50.93
C ASP A 529 33.76 -6.32 -50.09
N SER A 530 34.82 -6.54 -49.31
CA SER A 530 35.39 -5.52 -48.43
C SER A 530 35.82 -4.29 -49.24
N THR A 531 36.11 -4.44 -50.53
CA THR A 531 36.35 -3.34 -51.45
C THR A 531 35.08 -2.52 -51.64
N THR A 532 33.96 -3.12 -52.05
CA THR A 532 32.65 -2.46 -52.16
C THR A 532 32.18 -1.86 -50.82
N PHE A 533 32.37 -2.55 -49.70
CA PHE A 533 31.99 -2.04 -48.38
C PHE A 533 32.87 -0.86 -47.94
N ASN A 534 34.17 -0.93 -48.17
CA ASN A 534 35.09 0.17 -47.89
C ASN A 534 34.83 1.35 -48.82
N GLU A 535 34.50 1.11 -50.10
CA GLU A 535 34.08 2.15 -51.04
C GLU A 535 32.77 2.81 -50.62
N PHE A 536 31.78 2.02 -50.19
CA PHE A 536 30.54 2.54 -49.62
C PHE A 536 30.81 3.35 -48.34
N SER A 537 31.58 2.82 -47.39
CA SER A 537 31.96 3.52 -46.16
C SER A 537 32.72 4.81 -46.46
N ASN A 538 33.66 4.78 -47.41
CA ASN A 538 34.41 5.96 -47.84
C ASN A 538 33.52 6.98 -48.57
N THR A 539 32.47 6.52 -49.26
CA THR A 539 31.47 7.39 -49.91
C THR A 539 30.56 8.03 -48.88
N VAL A 540 30.08 7.28 -47.89
CA VAL A 540 29.30 7.79 -46.76
C VAL A 540 30.12 8.80 -45.96
N ASN A 541 31.39 8.50 -45.67
CA ASN A 541 32.27 9.42 -44.94
C ASN A 541 32.57 10.70 -45.74
N ARG A 542 32.76 10.60 -47.06
CA ARG A 542 32.89 11.77 -47.95
C ARG A 542 31.62 12.61 -47.99
N ASN A 543 30.44 11.97 -48.10
CA ASN A 543 29.16 12.66 -48.09
C ASN A 543 28.88 13.33 -46.73
N MET A 544 29.21 12.67 -45.63
CA MET A 544 29.10 13.23 -44.29
C MET A 544 30.05 14.43 -44.09
N GLY A 545 31.27 14.32 -44.61
CA GLY A 545 32.24 15.43 -44.63
C GLY A 545 31.74 16.62 -45.46
N ALA A 546 31.23 16.37 -46.67
CA ALA A 546 30.66 17.41 -47.53
C ALA A 546 29.40 18.05 -46.93
N LEU A 547 28.53 17.26 -46.27
CA LEU A 547 27.37 17.77 -45.56
C LEU A 547 27.79 18.62 -44.36
N LYS A 548 28.80 18.19 -43.60
CA LYS A 548 29.37 18.97 -42.50
C LYS A 548 29.95 20.29 -43.00
N GLU A 549 30.69 20.27 -44.11
CA GLU A 549 31.26 21.47 -44.72
C GLU A 549 30.18 22.41 -45.30
N GLN A 550 29.08 21.86 -45.83
CA GLN A 550 27.90 22.63 -46.21
C GLN A 550 27.22 23.25 -44.98
N VAL A 551 27.04 22.50 -43.90
CA VAL A 551 26.47 23.01 -42.64
C VAL A 551 27.34 24.11 -42.05
N GLU A 552 28.66 23.94 -42.03
CA GLU A 552 29.63 24.95 -41.57
C GLU A 552 29.64 26.20 -42.47
N LYS A 553 29.34 26.08 -43.77
CA LYS A 553 29.13 27.23 -44.68
C LYS A 553 27.76 27.89 -44.50
N PHE A 554 26.72 27.12 -44.16
CA PHE A 554 25.38 27.63 -43.89
C PHE A 554 25.29 28.36 -42.56
N GLN A 555 26.09 27.96 -41.57
CA GLN A 555 26.06 28.52 -40.20
C GLN A 555 26.36 30.03 -40.13
N PRO A 556 27.41 30.57 -40.78
CA PRO A 556 27.63 32.02 -40.85
C PRO A 556 26.64 32.72 -41.82
N GLN A 557 26.09 32.04 -42.82
CA GLN A 557 25.06 32.62 -43.71
C GLN A 557 23.71 32.79 -43.00
N LEU A 558 23.35 31.88 -42.11
CA LEU A 558 22.18 31.99 -41.23
C LEU A 558 22.40 33.11 -40.21
N ALA A 559 23.60 33.20 -39.63
CA ALA A 559 23.97 34.28 -38.72
C ALA A 559 23.95 35.67 -39.41
N GLY A 560 24.32 35.74 -40.70
CA GLY A 560 24.26 36.98 -41.49
C GLY A 560 22.87 37.33 -42.04
N LYS A 561 21.97 36.35 -42.23
CA LYS A 561 20.57 36.59 -42.64
C LYS A 561 19.62 36.84 -41.47
N VAL A 562 20.01 36.44 -40.27
CA VAL A 562 19.28 36.69 -39.03
C VAL A 562 20.15 37.58 -38.15
N ASP A 563 20.40 38.80 -38.61
CA ASP A 563 20.78 39.85 -37.66
C ASP A 563 19.55 40.11 -36.80
N ARG A 564 19.57 39.50 -35.61
CA ARG A 564 18.51 39.60 -34.61
C ARG A 564 18.21 41.07 -34.29
N THR A 565 19.20 41.95 -34.41
CA THR A 565 19.05 43.39 -34.20
C THR A 565 18.26 44.06 -35.33
N ASP A 566 18.45 43.66 -36.58
CA ASP A 566 17.68 44.19 -37.72
C ASP A 566 16.28 43.58 -37.78
N PHE A 567 16.15 42.29 -37.42
CA PHE A 567 14.85 41.65 -37.24
C PHE A 567 14.05 42.31 -36.10
N ASP A 568 14.67 42.52 -34.95
CA ASP A 568 14.05 43.19 -33.79
C ASP A 568 13.74 44.66 -34.09
N ARG A 569 14.58 45.36 -34.87
CA ARG A 569 14.31 46.73 -35.33
C ARG A 569 13.21 46.79 -36.40
N GLY A 570 13.12 45.76 -37.26
CA GLY A 570 12.04 45.58 -38.22
C GLY A 570 10.71 45.20 -37.55
N LEU A 571 10.76 44.43 -36.47
CA LEU A 571 9.60 44.11 -35.63
C LEU A 571 9.16 45.35 -34.84
N ALA A 572 10.09 46.07 -34.21
CA ALA A 572 9.83 47.28 -33.42
C ALA A 572 9.31 48.45 -34.27
N SER A 573 9.74 48.58 -35.53
CA SER A 573 9.19 49.59 -36.47
C SER A 573 7.84 49.21 -37.06
N LYS A 574 7.46 47.92 -37.04
CA LYS A 574 6.11 47.44 -37.44
C LYS A 574 5.14 47.34 -36.25
N LEU A 575 5.66 47.24 -35.03
CA LEU A 575 4.92 47.41 -33.77
C LEU A 575 4.76 48.90 -33.51
N ASP A 576 3.78 49.50 -34.16
CA ASP A 576 3.33 50.85 -33.84
C ASP A 576 2.58 50.81 -32.49
N THR A 577 3.35 50.88 -31.40
CA THR A 577 2.85 50.88 -30.02
C THR A 577 1.89 52.03 -29.78
N THR A 578 2.08 53.16 -30.47
CA THR A 578 1.16 54.30 -30.44
C THR A 578 -0.24 53.90 -30.93
N ARG A 579 -0.30 53.14 -32.02
CA ARG A 579 -1.57 52.69 -32.61
C ARG A 579 -2.27 51.62 -31.78
N PHE A 580 -1.52 50.82 -31.03
CA PHE A 580 -2.08 49.86 -30.06
C PHE A 580 -2.57 50.57 -28.79
N GLU A 581 -1.85 51.57 -28.30
CA GLU A 581 -2.28 52.42 -27.17
C GLU A 581 -3.53 53.25 -27.52
N GLU A 582 -3.61 53.78 -28.74
CA GLU A 582 -4.81 54.44 -29.26
C GLU A 582 -6.00 53.48 -29.36
N PHE A 583 -5.78 52.26 -29.83
CA PHE A 583 -6.82 51.22 -29.88
C PHE A 583 -7.29 50.79 -28.47
N GLN A 584 -6.37 50.62 -27.51
CA GLN A 584 -6.71 50.35 -26.12
C GLN A 584 -7.50 51.51 -25.49
N THR A 585 -7.10 52.75 -25.79
CA THR A 585 -7.80 53.95 -25.29
C THR A 585 -9.21 54.03 -25.88
N GLN A 586 -9.37 53.78 -27.18
CA GLN A 586 -10.70 53.75 -27.83
C GLN A 586 -11.59 52.62 -27.31
N ILE A 587 -11.04 51.42 -27.07
CA ILE A 587 -11.79 50.32 -26.45
C ILE A 587 -12.19 50.68 -25.01
N ASN A 588 -11.29 51.28 -24.23
CA ASN A 588 -11.58 51.70 -22.86
C ASN A 588 -12.62 52.81 -22.80
N ASP A 589 -12.57 53.80 -23.70
CA ASP A 589 -13.56 54.87 -23.77
C ASP A 589 -14.91 54.38 -24.32
N SER A 590 -14.91 53.41 -25.25
CA SER A 590 -16.13 52.75 -25.74
C SER A 590 -16.77 51.86 -24.66
N LEU A 591 -15.97 51.13 -23.88
CA LEU A 591 -16.44 50.35 -22.73
C LEU A 591 -16.95 51.27 -21.61
N LYS A 592 -16.24 52.37 -21.32
CA LYS A 592 -16.62 53.36 -20.30
C LYS A 592 -17.88 54.15 -20.67
N SER A 593 -18.17 54.33 -21.96
CA SER A 593 -19.41 54.96 -22.43
C SER A 593 -20.59 53.98 -22.60
N LYS A 594 -20.33 52.69 -22.85
CA LYS A 594 -21.38 51.64 -22.88
C LYS A 594 -21.75 51.09 -21.50
N VAL A 595 -20.86 51.22 -20.51
CA VAL A 595 -21.19 50.99 -19.11
C VAL A 595 -21.72 52.31 -18.55
N ASP A 596 -23.03 52.52 -18.67
CA ASP A 596 -23.70 53.61 -17.98
C ASP A 596 -23.62 53.33 -16.46
N THR A 597 -22.61 53.91 -15.83
CA THR A 597 -22.33 53.81 -14.39
C THR A 597 -23.55 54.21 -13.56
N VAL A 598 -24.44 55.07 -14.07
CA VAL A 598 -25.69 55.43 -13.40
C VAL A 598 -26.68 54.28 -13.45
N THR A 599 -26.81 53.60 -14.59
CA THR A 599 -27.67 52.41 -14.74
C THR A 599 -27.15 51.22 -13.94
N PHE A 600 -25.83 50.98 -13.90
CA PHE A 600 -25.24 49.92 -13.08
C PHE A 600 -25.38 50.18 -11.58
N ASN A 601 -25.12 51.42 -11.13
CA ASN A 601 -25.30 51.78 -9.73
C ASN A 601 -26.77 51.76 -9.31
N ARG A 602 -27.70 52.10 -10.22
CA ARG A 602 -29.14 51.97 -9.99
C ARG A 602 -29.56 50.49 -9.88
N PHE A 603 -29.09 49.62 -10.78
CA PHE A 603 -29.31 48.18 -10.67
C PHE A 603 -28.72 47.60 -9.37
N GLN A 604 -27.51 47.99 -9.00
CA GLN A 604 -26.88 47.55 -7.74
C GLN A 604 -27.66 48.04 -6.52
N THR A 605 -28.17 49.27 -6.56
CA THR A 605 -29.03 49.84 -5.50
C THR A 605 -30.37 49.13 -5.42
N ASP A 606 -31.01 48.83 -6.56
CA ASP A 606 -32.30 48.13 -6.63
C ASP A 606 -32.17 46.67 -6.20
N VAL A 607 -31.09 45.98 -6.59
CA VAL A 607 -30.76 44.63 -6.13
C VAL A 607 -30.50 44.63 -4.62
N ASN A 608 -29.73 45.59 -4.10
CA ASN A 608 -29.47 45.70 -2.67
C ASN A 608 -30.73 46.03 -1.87
N ASN A 609 -31.60 46.90 -2.37
CA ASN A 609 -32.88 47.23 -1.72
C ASN A 609 -33.87 46.05 -1.80
N SER A 610 -33.90 45.32 -2.92
CA SER A 610 -34.73 44.13 -3.09
C SER A 610 -34.26 42.97 -2.20
N LEU A 611 -32.94 42.77 -2.05
CA LEU A 611 -32.35 41.83 -1.09
C LEU A 611 -32.62 42.25 0.36
N LYS A 612 -32.48 43.54 0.69
CA LYS A 612 -32.75 44.09 2.02
C LYS A 612 -34.24 44.02 2.40
N ASN A 613 -35.14 44.03 1.43
CA ASN A 613 -36.59 43.92 1.65
C ASN A 613 -37.11 42.47 1.57
N LYS A 614 -36.47 41.58 0.80
CA LYS A 614 -36.83 40.14 0.74
C LYS A 614 -36.21 39.31 1.85
N VAL A 615 -35.03 39.70 2.33
CA VAL A 615 -34.50 39.23 3.61
C VAL A 615 -35.07 40.18 4.63
N ASP A 616 -36.25 39.85 5.15
CA ASP A 616 -36.78 40.56 6.32
C ASP A 616 -35.80 40.33 7.47
N ILE A 617 -34.85 41.25 7.62
CA ILE A 617 -33.80 41.22 8.64
C ILE A 617 -34.46 41.17 10.02
N VAL A 618 -35.66 41.74 10.17
CA VAL A 618 -36.41 41.64 11.42
C VAL A 618 -36.89 40.20 11.61
N THR A 619 -37.47 39.56 10.60
CA THR A 619 -37.89 38.14 10.69
C THR A 619 -36.72 37.17 10.84
N PHE A 620 -35.57 37.38 10.19
CA PHE A 620 -34.39 36.53 10.35
C PHE A 620 -33.68 36.76 11.68
N THR A 621 -33.62 38.01 12.14
CA THR A 621 -33.11 38.33 13.48
C THR A 621 -34.05 37.77 14.54
N GLN A 622 -35.37 37.87 14.34
CA GLN A 622 -36.37 37.27 15.23
C GLN A 622 -36.25 35.74 15.22
N PHE A 623 -36.08 35.10 14.07
CA PHE A 623 -35.82 33.66 13.98
C PHE A 623 -34.53 33.28 14.72
N LYS A 624 -33.45 34.05 14.55
CA LYS A 624 -32.19 33.81 15.26
C LYS A 624 -32.35 34.01 16.77
N THR A 625 -33.09 35.04 17.19
CA THR A 625 -33.40 35.31 18.59
C THR A 625 -34.30 34.24 19.18
N ASP A 626 -35.32 33.77 18.45
CA ASP A 626 -36.23 32.70 18.86
C ASP A 626 -35.52 31.35 18.89
N LEU A 627 -34.60 31.10 17.95
CA LEU A 627 -33.75 29.91 17.94
C LEU A 627 -32.77 29.94 19.11
N SER A 628 -32.12 31.07 19.39
CA SER A 628 -31.27 31.25 20.58
C SER A 628 -32.09 31.09 21.86
N LYS A 629 -33.28 31.68 21.93
CA LYS A 629 -34.17 31.54 23.09
C LYS A 629 -34.66 30.11 23.27
N THR A 630 -35.00 29.41 22.17
CA THR A 630 -35.37 27.99 22.19
C THR A 630 -34.18 27.12 22.59
N ILE A 631 -32.98 27.45 22.12
CA ILE A 631 -31.75 26.77 22.50
C ILE A 631 -31.42 27.06 23.96
N ASP A 632 -31.60 28.25 24.49
CA ASP A 632 -31.38 28.57 25.91
C ASP A 632 -32.48 27.97 26.82
N GLU A 633 -33.72 27.86 26.33
CA GLU A 633 -34.84 27.18 27.00
C GLU A 633 -34.71 25.65 26.93
N LYS A 634 -34.07 25.08 25.89
CA LYS A 634 -33.85 23.62 25.73
C LYS A 634 -32.49 23.15 26.27
N MET A 635 -31.42 23.91 26.07
CA MET A 635 -30.21 23.91 26.91
C MET A 635 -30.49 24.72 28.17
N ASN A 636 -31.57 24.36 28.85
CA ASN A 636 -31.79 24.90 30.16
C ASN A 636 -30.68 24.33 31.04
N THR A 637 -29.70 25.17 31.38
CA THR A 637 -28.67 24.88 32.37
C THR A 637 -29.34 24.44 33.66
N VAL A 638 -30.58 24.87 33.94
CA VAL A 638 -31.40 24.35 35.04
C VAL A 638 -31.88 22.92 34.78
N THR A 639 -32.18 22.45 33.56
CA THR A 639 -32.55 21.04 33.31
C THR A 639 -31.34 20.12 33.38
N PHE A 640 -30.17 20.54 32.87
CA PHE A 640 -28.93 19.77 33.06
C PHE A 640 -28.44 19.80 34.50
N THR A 641 -28.52 20.95 35.18
CA THR A 641 -28.22 21.06 36.62
C THR A 641 -29.27 20.33 37.45
N SER A 642 -30.55 20.31 37.05
CA SER A 642 -31.61 19.53 37.72
C SER A 642 -31.44 18.05 37.47
N PHE A 643 -31.00 17.63 36.28
CA PHE A 643 -30.65 16.23 36.02
C PHE A 643 -29.39 15.83 36.80
N GLN A 644 -28.37 16.69 36.85
CA GLN A 644 -27.16 16.44 37.63
C GLN A 644 -27.47 16.42 39.14
N THR A 645 -28.37 17.30 39.60
CA THR A 645 -28.88 17.36 40.97
C THR A 645 -29.84 16.21 41.27
N GLU A 646 -30.65 15.74 40.31
CA GLU A 646 -31.49 14.54 40.45
C GLU A 646 -30.63 13.28 40.48
N VAL A 647 -29.57 13.21 39.67
CA VAL A 647 -28.62 12.10 39.69
C VAL A 647 -27.83 12.11 40.99
N MET A 648 -27.37 13.27 41.47
CA MET A 648 -26.72 13.41 42.78
C MET A 648 -27.68 13.11 43.92
N ASN A 649 -28.90 13.65 43.91
CA ASN A 649 -29.93 13.36 44.92
C ASN A 649 -30.41 11.90 44.84
N SER A 650 -30.44 11.27 43.66
CA SER A 650 -30.78 9.86 43.48
C SER A 650 -29.64 8.95 43.94
N LEU A 651 -28.38 9.37 43.78
CA LEU A 651 -27.23 8.71 44.39
C LEU A 651 -27.23 8.88 45.91
N ASP A 652 -27.50 10.08 46.44
CA ASP A 652 -27.61 10.35 47.88
C ASP A 652 -28.85 9.69 48.50
N ASN A 653 -29.93 9.50 47.74
CA ASN A 653 -31.11 8.77 48.18
C ASN A 653 -30.97 7.24 48.03
N LYS A 654 -30.17 6.73 47.07
CA LYS A 654 -29.86 5.29 46.93
C LYS A 654 -28.73 4.85 47.87
N VAL A 655 -27.75 5.71 48.11
CA VAL A 655 -26.84 5.66 49.26
C VAL A 655 -27.54 6.42 50.37
N ASN A 656 -28.69 5.93 50.82
CA ASN A 656 -29.45 6.58 51.87
C ASN A 656 -28.55 6.66 53.11
N THR A 657 -27.92 7.80 53.30
CA THR A 657 -26.91 8.02 54.35
C THR A 657 -27.59 7.94 55.70
N ASP A 658 -28.89 8.22 55.78
CA ASP A 658 -29.71 7.97 56.97
C ASP A 658 -30.02 6.48 57.16
N THR A 659 -30.21 5.67 56.11
CA THR A 659 -30.39 4.21 56.24
C THR A 659 -29.07 3.53 56.57
N PHE A 660 -27.95 4.00 56.03
CA PHE A 660 -26.62 3.51 56.38
C PHE A 660 -26.21 3.99 57.78
N SER A 661 -26.52 5.23 58.16
CA SER A 661 -26.32 5.75 59.51
C SER A 661 -27.27 5.10 60.51
N GLN A 662 -28.52 4.78 60.14
CA GLN A 662 -29.46 4.00 60.94
C GLN A 662 -29.03 2.54 61.02
N PHE A 663 -28.46 1.95 59.96
CA PHE A 663 -27.87 0.62 60.02
C PHE A 663 -26.65 0.62 60.94
N GLN A 664 -25.74 1.59 60.82
CA GLN A 664 -24.62 1.77 61.74
C GLN A 664 -25.07 2.03 63.17
N ASN A 665 -26.09 2.87 63.39
CA ASN A 665 -26.66 3.11 64.71
C ASN A 665 -27.38 1.87 65.24
N ASN A 666 -28.15 1.14 64.44
CA ASN A 666 -28.84 -0.07 64.85
C ASN A 666 -27.85 -1.21 65.14
N VAL A 667 -26.77 -1.32 64.36
CA VAL A 667 -25.66 -2.24 64.64
C VAL A 667 -24.93 -1.81 65.91
N ASN A 668 -24.66 -0.52 66.13
CA ASN A 668 -24.05 -0.02 67.36
C ASN A 668 -24.96 -0.17 68.59
N ILE A 669 -26.26 0.05 68.46
CA ILE A 669 -27.27 -0.14 69.53
C ILE A 669 -27.47 -1.64 69.77
N SER A 670 -27.48 -2.49 68.75
CA SER A 670 -27.55 -3.95 68.88
C SER A 670 -26.29 -4.51 69.53
N LEU A 671 -25.11 -4.00 69.18
CA LEU A 671 -23.85 -4.33 69.85
C LEU A 671 -23.80 -3.79 71.27
N ARG A 672 -24.24 -2.57 71.55
CA ARG A 672 -24.34 -2.02 72.92
C ARG A 672 -25.41 -2.68 73.78
N SER A 673 -26.49 -3.19 73.19
CA SER A 673 -27.54 -3.90 73.94
C SER A 673 -27.20 -5.37 74.16
N LYS A 674 -26.49 -6.03 73.22
CA LYS A 674 -25.91 -7.37 73.41
C LYS A 674 -24.67 -7.34 74.31
N VAL A 675 -23.90 -6.25 74.31
CA VAL A 675 -22.87 -5.91 75.29
C VAL A 675 -23.48 -4.95 76.30
N ASN A 676 -24.57 -5.37 76.97
CA ASN A 676 -25.17 -4.57 78.02
C ASN A 676 -24.11 -4.33 79.11
N SER A 677 -23.81 -3.06 79.39
CA SER A 677 -22.92 -2.66 80.48
C SER A 677 -23.33 -3.28 81.82
N ALA A 678 -24.61 -3.63 82.02
CA ALA A 678 -25.08 -4.39 83.16
C ALA A 678 -24.56 -5.83 83.18
N THR A 679 -24.46 -6.52 82.04
CA THR A 679 -23.89 -7.88 81.95
C THR A 679 -22.38 -7.87 82.13
N PHE A 680 -21.69 -6.88 81.54
CA PHE A 680 -20.25 -6.69 81.76
C PHE A 680 -19.95 -6.27 83.21
N ASN A 681 -20.76 -5.39 83.80
CA ASN A 681 -20.62 -5.01 85.21
C ASN A 681 -21.00 -6.14 86.16
N GLN A 682 -21.99 -6.98 85.85
CA GLN A 682 -22.30 -8.20 86.62
C GLN A 682 -21.15 -9.20 86.56
N LEU A 683 -20.53 -9.42 85.39
CA LEU A 683 -19.37 -10.29 85.25
C LEU A 683 -18.17 -9.71 86.04
N SER A 684 -17.94 -8.40 85.93
CA SER A 684 -16.86 -7.71 86.65
C SER A 684 -17.07 -7.73 88.18
N GLN A 685 -18.31 -7.54 88.66
CA GLN A 685 -18.67 -7.71 90.08
C GLN A 685 -18.52 -9.16 90.55
N THR A 686 -18.89 -10.14 89.71
CA THR A 686 -18.72 -11.56 90.03
C THR A 686 -17.24 -11.91 90.14
N ILE A 687 -16.41 -11.50 89.17
CA ILE A 687 -14.95 -11.70 89.19
C ILE A 687 -14.33 -11.00 90.41
N ASN A 688 -14.72 -9.76 90.71
CA ASN A 688 -14.18 -9.04 91.87
C ASN A 688 -14.59 -9.67 93.20
N SER A 689 -15.82 -10.20 93.32
CA SER A 689 -16.24 -10.98 94.48
C SER A 689 -15.44 -12.27 94.63
N GLN A 690 -15.19 -12.98 93.51
CA GLN A 690 -14.43 -14.23 93.47
C GLN A 690 -12.95 -14.00 93.81
N MET A 691 -12.34 -12.94 93.27
CA MET A 691 -11.00 -12.50 93.64
C MET A 691 -10.92 -12.06 95.10
N GLY A 692 -11.92 -11.35 95.62
CA GLY A 692 -12.00 -11.02 97.05
C GLY A 692 -12.06 -12.26 97.95
N THR A 693 -12.79 -13.31 97.55
CA THR A 693 -12.75 -14.60 98.26
C THR A 693 -11.44 -15.37 98.11
N LEU A 694 -10.78 -15.28 96.95
CA LEU A 694 -9.45 -15.88 96.73
C LEU A 694 -8.38 -15.15 97.54
N GLN A 695 -8.39 -13.82 97.57
CA GLN A 695 -7.47 -13.03 98.37
C GLN A 695 -7.68 -13.31 99.86
N ASN A 696 -8.93 -13.36 100.34
CA ASN A 696 -9.21 -13.78 101.73
C ASN A 696 -8.78 -15.22 102.03
N LYS A 697 -8.74 -16.12 101.03
CA LYS A 697 -8.17 -17.47 101.19
C LYS A 697 -6.64 -17.43 101.23
N ILE A 698 -6.01 -16.61 100.40
CA ILE A 698 -4.55 -16.40 100.36
C ILE A 698 -4.07 -15.75 101.66
N ASP A 699 -4.77 -14.74 102.18
CA ASP A 699 -4.43 -14.05 103.42
C ASP A 699 -4.65 -14.92 104.68
N ARG A 700 -5.36 -16.05 104.54
CA ARG A 700 -5.54 -17.09 105.56
C ARG A 700 -4.59 -18.27 105.40
N LEU A 701 -3.68 -18.26 104.43
CA LEU A 701 -2.61 -19.24 104.33
C LEU A 701 -1.55 -18.94 105.41
N PRO A 702 -1.13 -19.92 106.23
CA PRO A 702 -0.13 -19.71 107.28
C PRO A 702 1.23 -19.24 106.70
N PRO A 703 2.00 -18.39 107.41
CA PRO A 703 3.21 -17.74 106.87
C PRO A 703 4.41 -18.66 106.56
N ASP A 704 4.33 -19.97 106.81
CA ASP A 704 5.50 -20.86 106.80
C ASP A 704 5.70 -21.66 105.50
N ILE A 705 4.93 -21.42 104.43
CA ILE A 705 5.03 -22.22 103.18
C ILE A 705 6.13 -21.72 102.22
N PHE A 706 6.71 -20.53 102.44
CA PHE A 706 7.77 -19.98 101.57
C PHE A 706 9.13 -19.80 102.26
N ARG A 707 9.50 -20.68 103.19
CA ARG A 707 10.91 -20.82 103.58
C ARG A 707 11.63 -21.80 102.67
N LEU A 708 12.34 -21.21 101.72
CA LEU A 708 13.47 -21.77 100.99
C LEU A 708 14.45 -22.44 101.97
N ASN A 709 14.86 -23.68 101.67
CA ASN A 709 16.14 -24.19 102.14
C ASN A 709 17.20 -23.89 101.05
N PRO A 710 18.42 -23.51 101.46
CA PRO A 710 19.41 -22.79 100.63
C PRO A 710 20.01 -23.61 99.49
#